data_AF-A0A7X6UV30-F1
#
_entry.id   AF-A0A7X6UV30-F1
#
_cell.length_a   1.000
_cell.length_b   1.000
_cell.length_c   1.000
_cell.angle_alpha   90.00
_cell.angle_beta   90.00
_cell.angle_gamma   90.00
#
_symmetry.space_group_name_H-M   'P 1'
#
loop_
_entity.id
_entity.type
_entity.pdbx_description
1 polymer ?
#
loop_
_entity_poly.entity_id
_entity_poly.type
_entity_poly.pdbx_seq_one_letter_code
_entity_poly.pdbx_strand_id
1 'polypeptide(L)'
;MGNKTEKIVEMPMQLHRHLNISAKVGVLSLGVCLDLQNREVLPEDCEVLVWNISSLELPGSAKYIRHLRKHKLHTLFVLFENAFYQCPEANYNTNSALSPHDVRREIMQGGFAIDFMESWENADHVDYNPNYLGHKVNSAGFLPEEILWGESQKILVKAQACQSAYHLEKKVSIIILALNQLEYTKKCIESLAKHCRQKYELILVNNGSTDGTKEYFDAISGAKVIHNAENLGVAKGWNQGLELVTGDYALILNNDTICGPNFLENMVRCAQNHPSAGIVSCRSNSVGGPQIVNGFSYQSEAEITQLAKEIQDANDLSAWEISRAKGFCMLIPQNVLKDVGPFDEVFGLGNFEDDDYSCRARYLGYKLLVADDSFLFHFGSVSFKGAQIDWTTQMLKNDLIFKQKWSKGRENGLANHSVGYYSLQQGKIAEQNQEFTQAFTHYRLALEDRLTAEKSATLIKEFLAQHYSVESSLELLRVLREKFPEVKNLQFVADLNIWDKWQNEVKSLLEKGEFEKALLLLKSLVPSGQDLFMIYNYLGLVRYYQSFFAEASTWFKKALAIKPGDEDVLLNFHDTCIRLGDTKAVEAILEKALLYNPSSPVLKMISHELQRLKSENPLSAENLAQLRSYNAEIENLLREGLWEQALELLDEVLPLEPEYYRSLNNYGIAEWYRQDYLAAYNYFKKAVVENPWFLDAFSNFYHSGKKAKQPQDFDEVLTLVKNVNGENPEFQSIYKQIKQDEVEKMLYAYKDSEQKQYNIPKLLQKAHDFIDKQDVDQGILVFGDVLDIDPTNLDALNGMGIGAFYRGDFTTAYEVFKQAVELYPLDNDSLKNLWEAAKKTNITAEALLYLRNAVEVDPNLKDITSILEGFE
;
A
#
# COMPACT_ATOMS: atom_id res chain seq x y z
N MET A 1 41.33 -25.17 -49.82
CA MET A 1 42.24 -25.77 -48.83
C MET A 1 42.94 -24.63 -48.09
N GLY A 2 42.90 -24.65 -46.74
CA GLY A 2 43.79 -24.03 -45.72
C GLY A 2 44.35 -22.60 -45.89
N ASN A 3 44.59 -21.80 -44.84
CA ASN A 3 44.51 -22.01 -43.39
C ASN A 3 44.64 -20.64 -42.68
N LYS A 4 43.95 -20.56 -41.54
CA LYS A 4 44.11 -19.76 -40.30
C LYS A 4 45.27 -18.74 -40.14
N THR A 5 44.91 -17.59 -39.55
CA THR A 5 45.49 -17.05 -38.28
C THR A 5 44.47 -16.16 -37.53
N GLU A 6 44.59 -16.10 -36.20
CA GLU A 6 43.54 -15.94 -35.18
C GLU A 6 43.38 -14.51 -34.57
N LYS A 7 42.11 -14.13 -34.29
CA LYS A 7 41.50 -13.57 -33.03
C LYS A 7 41.94 -12.16 -32.51
N ILE A 8 41.11 -11.27 -31.93
CA ILE A 8 39.83 -11.35 -31.16
C ILE A 8 39.12 -9.93 -31.03
N VAL A 9 37.77 -9.88 -31.20
CA VAL A 9 36.64 -9.16 -30.48
C VAL A 9 36.51 -7.59 -30.47
N GLU A 10 35.57 -6.98 -31.23
CA GLU A 10 34.21 -6.36 -30.92
C GLU A 10 34.17 -5.18 -29.87
N MET A 11 33.93 -3.88 -30.20
CA MET A 11 32.69 -3.06 -30.47
C MET A 11 31.69 -2.90 -29.28
N PRO A 12 30.86 -1.80 -29.10
CA PRO A 12 30.56 -0.61 -29.95
C PRO A 12 30.39 0.78 -29.22
N MET A 13 29.99 1.81 -30.00
CA MET A 13 29.58 3.20 -29.68
C MET A 13 28.70 3.46 -28.43
N GLN A 14 29.02 4.51 -27.64
CA GLN A 14 28.07 5.40 -26.91
C GLN A 14 28.79 6.59 -26.23
N LEU A 15 28.34 7.84 -26.48
CA LEU A 15 28.11 8.98 -25.55
C LEU A 15 28.33 10.36 -26.21
N HIS A 16 27.21 11.02 -26.56
CA HIS A 16 27.09 12.47 -26.57
C HIS A 16 26.44 12.88 -25.23
N ARG A 17 27.19 13.54 -24.34
CA ARG A 17 26.71 14.34 -23.19
C ARG A 17 27.93 14.92 -22.45
N HIS A 18 28.09 16.24 -22.41
CA HIS A 18 28.46 17.03 -21.22
C HIS A 18 28.67 18.52 -21.56
N LEU A 19 27.55 19.24 -21.62
CA LEU A 19 27.46 20.68 -21.34
C LEU A 19 26.65 20.78 -20.04
N ASN A 20 27.35 20.89 -18.90
CA ASN A 20 26.88 21.41 -17.59
C ASN A 20 27.91 21.08 -16.49
N ILE A 21 29.02 21.83 -16.42
CA ILE A 21 30.02 21.70 -15.35
C ILE A 21 30.36 23.06 -14.69
N SER A 22 29.70 24.19 -15.03
CA SER A 22 30.00 25.47 -14.36
C SER A 22 29.28 25.71 -13.03
N ALA A 23 28.22 24.96 -12.69
CA ALA A 23 27.48 25.16 -11.43
C ALA A 23 27.91 24.21 -10.29
N LYS A 24 28.66 23.14 -10.58
CA LYS A 24 29.10 22.17 -9.55
C LYS A 24 30.44 22.50 -8.87
N VAL A 25 31.22 23.43 -9.43
CA VAL A 25 32.55 23.78 -8.91
C VAL A 25 32.49 24.80 -7.76
N GLY A 26 31.44 25.65 -7.71
CA GLY A 26 31.22 26.58 -6.60
C GLY A 26 30.90 25.89 -5.27
N VAL A 27 30.15 24.77 -5.32
CA VAL A 27 29.72 24.04 -4.12
C VAL A 27 30.85 23.18 -3.52
N LEU A 28 31.74 22.64 -4.36
CA LEU A 28 32.94 21.91 -3.90
C LEU A 28 33.91 22.81 -3.13
N SER A 29 33.93 24.11 -3.42
CA SER A 29 34.81 25.07 -2.73
C SER A 29 34.31 25.40 -1.32
N LEU A 30 32.99 25.43 -1.09
CA LEU A 30 32.40 25.63 0.25
C LEU A 30 32.51 24.37 1.12
N GLY A 31 32.31 23.18 0.52
CA GLY A 31 32.41 21.90 1.23
C GLY A 31 33.80 21.66 1.83
N VAL A 32 34.87 22.04 1.12
CA VAL A 32 36.25 21.92 1.61
C VAL A 32 36.57 22.91 2.76
N CYS A 33 35.86 24.03 2.86
CA CYS A 33 36.04 25.00 3.95
C CYS A 33 35.20 24.69 5.20
N LEU A 34 34.04 24.05 5.06
CA LEU A 34 33.19 23.68 6.19
C LEU A 34 33.64 22.40 6.90
N ASP A 35 34.26 21.45 6.19
CA ASP A 35 34.74 20.19 6.78
C ASP A 35 36.02 20.35 7.61
N LEU A 36 36.70 21.51 7.52
CA LEU A 36 37.84 21.87 8.37
C LEU A 36 37.44 22.26 9.82
N GLN A 37 36.14 22.26 10.15
CA GLN A 37 35.69 22.42 11.54
C GLN A 37 35.93 21.16 12.40
N ASN A 38 36.07 19.99 11.78
CA ASN A 38 36.44 18.75 12.49
C ASN A 38 37.91 18.45 12.22
N ARG A 39 38.70 18.39 13.30
CA ARG A 39 40.14 18.08 13.26
C ARG A 39 40.37 16.64 12.80
N GLU A 40 40.32 16.38 11.50
CA GLU A 40 40.90 15.17 10.92
C GLU A 40 41.87 15.54 9.79
N VAL A 41 43.08 15.00 9.92
CA VAL A 41 44.18 15.14 8.97
C VAL A 41 43.74 14.50 7.65
N LEU A 42 43.69 15.27 6.57
CA LEU A 42 43.53 14.70 5.23
C LEU A 42 44.68 13.72 4.94
N PRO A 43 44.42 12.50 4.44
CA PRO A 43 45.47 11.59 4.01
C PRO A 43 46.34 12.22 2.91
N GLU A 44 47.63 11.90 2.89
CA GLU A 44 48.64 12.51 1.99
C GLU A 44 48.37 12.32 0.48
N ASP A 45 47.35 11.56 0.09
CA ASP A 45 47.11 11.13 -1.30
C ASP A 45 45.85 11.73 -1.98
N CYS A 46 45.28 12.82 -1.47
CA CYS A 46 44.20 13.55 -2.16
C CYS A 46 44.73 14.38 -3.35
N GLU A 47 44.90 13.77 -4.51
CA GLU A 47 45.11 14.47 -5.79
C GLU A 47 43.82 15.18 -6.25
N VAL A 48 43.77 16.50 -6.06
CA VAL A 48 42.75 17.36 -6.69
C VAL A 48 43.16 17.67 -8.13
N LEU A 49 42.40 17.14 -9.09
CA LEU A 49 42.57 17.40 -10.54
C LEU A 49 42.36 18.89 -10.88
N VAL A 50 43.45 19.59 -11.20
CA VAL A 50 43.45 20.98 -11.71
C VAL A 50 43.38 20.98 -13.24
N TRP A 51 42.34 21.59 -13.82
CA TRP A 51 42.31 21.89 -15.25
C TRP A 51 42.96 23.26 -15.57
N ASN A 52 43.55 23.31 -16.77
CA ASN A 52 44.59 24.22 -17.24
C ASN A 52 44.09 25.66 -17.53
N ILE A 53 44.50 26.65 -16.74
CA ILE A 53 44.28 28.09 -17.00
C ILE A 53 45.29 28.57 -18.05
N SER A 54 45.04 28.27 -19.33
CA SER A 54 45.88 28.70 -20.45
C SER A 54 45.19 29.60 -21.48
N SER A 55 43.96 30.07 -21.22
CA SER A 55 43.17 30.84 -22.20
C SER A 55 42.82 32.28 -21.82
N LEU A 56 43.46 32.89 -20.82
CA LEU A 56 43.25 34.29 -20.44
C LEU A 56 44.50 35.13 -20.74
N GLU A 57 44.55 35.69 -21.94
CA GLU A 57 45.54 36.69 -22.33
C GLU A 57 45.17 38.06 -21.73
N LEU A 58 45.70 38.36 -20.55
CA LEU A 58 45.75 39.73 -20.02
C LEU A 58 47.23 40.20 -19.98
N PRO A 59 47.59 41.37 -20.55
CA PRO A 59 48.97 41.84 -20.54
C PRO A 59 49.44 42.09 -19.09
N GLY A 60 50.46 41.36 -18.63
CA GLY A 60 51.05 41.49 -17.29
C GLY A 60 50.72 40.37 -16.29
N SER A 61 49.72 39.52 -16.57
CA SER A 61 49.28 38.44 -15.67
C SER A 61 50.32 37.34 -15.46
N ALA A 62 51.25 37.16 -16.41
CA ALA A 62 52.25 36.09 -16.36
C ALA A 62 53.27 36.24 -15.23
N LYS A 63 53.59 37.47 -14.78
CA LYS A 63 54.45 37.69 -13.59
C LYS A 63 53.67 37.48 -12.29
N TYR A 64 52.42 37.94 -12.27
CA TYR A 64 51.51 37.89 -11.13
C TYR A 64 51.11 36.45 -10.76
N ILE A 65 50.73 35.64 -11.76
CA ILE A 65 50.37 34.22 -11.59
C ILE A 65 51.59 33.39 -11.16
N ARG A 66 52.79 33.72 -11.68
CA ARG A 66 54.03 33.03 -11.29
C ARG A 66 54.42 33.30 -9.84
N HIS A 67 54.09 34.48 -9.31
CA HIS A 67 54.39 34.84 -7.93
C HIS A 67 53.36 34.27 -6.94
N LEU A 68 52.06 34.29 -7.30
CA LEU A 68 51.00 33.65 -6.52
C LEU A 68 51.18 32.12 -6.42
N ARG A 69 51.68 31.47 -7.49
CA ARG A 69 52.09 30.05 -7.47
C ARG A 69 53.31 29.81 -6.58
N LYS A 70 54.23 30.76 -6.49
CA LYS A 70 55.44 30.64 -5.66
C LYS A 70 55.15 30.79 -4.16
N HIS A 71 54.07 31.48 -3.79
CA HIS A 71 53.77 31.84 -2.40
C HIS A 71 52.42 31.31 -1.86
N LYS A 72 51.78 30.34 -2.54
CA LYS A 72 50.54 29.64 -2.10
C LYS A 72 49.34 30.56 -1.71
N LEU A 73 49.26 31.79 -2.22
CA LEU A 73 48.19 32.76 -1.93
C LEU A 73 46.92 32.58 -2.81
N HIS A 74 46.54 31.34 -3.13
CA HIS A 74 45.43 31.07 -4.07
C HIS A 74 44.03 31.32 -3.46
N THR A 75 43.88 31.19 -2.14
CA THR A 75 42.56 31.22 -1.47
C THR A 75 41.91 32.61 -1.45
N LEU A 76 42.71 33.67 -1.27
CA LEU A 76 42.22 35.06 -1.21
C LEU A 76 41.73 35.58 -2.57
N PHE A 77 42.37 35.17 -3.67
CA PHE A 77 41.99 35.60 -5.01
C PHE A 77 40.64 34.99 -5.45
N VAL A 78 40.40 33.72 -5.08
CA VAL A 78 39.14 33.02 -5.38
C VAL A 78 37.96 33.59 -4.59
N LEU A 79 38.17 34.04 -3.36
CA LEU A 79 37.13 34.70 -2.54
C LEU A 79 36.77 36.09 -3.10
N PHE A 80 37.77 36.85 -3.54
CA PHE A 80 37.56 38.20 -4.10
C PHE A 80 36.84 38.15 -5.45
N GLU A 81 37.21 37.23 -6.34
CA GLU A 81 36.54 37.02 -7.64
C GLU A 81 35.10 36.52 -7.47
N ASN A 82 34.84 35.60 -6.54
CA ASN A 82 33.46 35.11 -6.29
C ASN A 82 32.53 36.19 -5.72
N ALA A 83 33.03 37.05 -4.82
CA ALA A 83 32.27 38.20 -4.33
C ALA A 83 31.99 39.22 -5.45
N PHE A 84 32.93 39.37 -6.39
CA PHE A 84 32.78 40.24 -7.57
C PHE A 84 31.79 39.68 -8.60
N TYR A 85 31.81 38.36 -8.86
CA TYR A 85 30.93 37.69 -9.82
C TYR A 85 29.47 37.57 -9.37
N GLN A 86 29.19 37.62 -8.06
CA GLN A 86 27.83 37.57 -7.51
C GLN A 86 27.10 38.93 -7.49
N CYS A 87 27.75 40.03 -7.90
CA CYS A 87 27.07 41.26 -8.28
C CYS A 87 26.77 41.23 -9.79
N PRO A 88 25.50 41.12 -10.23
CA PRO A 88 25.21 41.06 -11.66
C PRO A 88 25.57 42.40 -12.33
N GLU A 89 26.51 42.38 -13.27
CA GLU A 89 26.59 43.40 -14.32
C GLU A 89 25.33 43.26 -15.18
N ALA A 90 24.26 43.98 -14.82
CA ALA A 90 23.12 44.19 -15.69
C ALA A 90 23.13 45.66 -16.14
N ASN A 91 23.12 45.86 -17.46
CA ASN A 91 22.96 47.15 -18.14
C ASN A 91 21.86 48.00 -17.48
N TYR A 92 22.23 49.14 -16.86
CA TYR A 92 21.26 50.14 -16.42
C TYR A 92 21.54 51.51 -17.02
N ASN A 93 20.59 51.94 -17.84
CA ASN A 93 20.41 53.34 -18.21
C ASN A 93 19.50 53.98 -17.14
N THR A 94 20.09 54.85 -16.32
CA THR A 94 19.51 55.98 -15.55
C THR A 94 18.55 55.74 -14.37
N ASN A 95 18.91 56.42 -13.26
CA ASN A 95 18.09 57.03 -12.19
C ASN A 95 17.66 56.23 -10.93
N SER A 96 18.61 55.58 -10.25
CA SER A 96 18.52 55.35 -8.79
C SER A 96 19.86 55.66 -8.09
N ALA A 97 19.79 56.01 -6.80
CA ALA A 97 20.70 56.92 -6.10
C ALA A 97 22.09 56.37 -5.69
N LEU A 98 22.50 55.20 -6.17
CA LEU A 98 23.87 54.70 -5.97
C LEU A 98 24.33 54.03 -7.27
N SER A 99 25.34 54.63 -7.90
CA SER A 99 25.94 54.07 -9.10
C SER A 99 26.76 52.81 -8.75
N PRO A 100 27.05 51.91 -9.71
CA PRO A 100 28.01 50.82 -9.50
C PRO A 100 29.37 51.30 -8.98
N HIS A 101 29.71 52.58 -9.26
CA HIS A 101 30.89 53.24 -8.74
C HIS A 101 30.78 53.54 -7.23
N ASP A 102 29.59 53.82 -6.69
CA ASP A 102 29.37 54.09 -5.27
C ASP A 102 29.37 52.80 -4.44
N VAL A 103 28.78 51.72 -4.97
CA VAL A 103 28.89 50.36 -4.37
C VAL A 103 30.34 49.86 -4.41
N ARG A 104 31.05 50.05 -5.54
CA ARG A 104 32.50 49.82 -5.62
C ARG A 104 33.26 50.64 -4.59
N ARG A 105 32.90 51.92 -4.41
CA ARG A 105 33.59 52.82 -3.49
C ARG A 105 33.37 52.41 -2.04
N GLU A 106 32.17 52.00 -1.63
CA GLU A 106 31.91 51.52 -0.27
C GLU A 106 32.59 50.18 0.04
N ILE A 107 32.65 49.26 -0.92
CA ILE A 107 33.41 47.99 -0.79
C ILE A 107 34.91 48.29 -0.69
N MET A 108 35.42 49.25 -1.47
CA MET A 108 36.84 49.66 -1.48
C MET A 108 37.22 50.57 -0.29
N GLN A 109 36.26 51.24 0.36
CA GLN A 109 36.49 52.12 1.53
C GLN A 109 36.71 51.34 2.85
N GLY A 110 36.57 50.01 2.84
CA GLY A 110 37.19 49.18 3.86
C GLY A 110 38.70 49.26 3.68
N GLY A 111 39.34 50.24 4.34
CA GLY A 111 40.67 50.83 4.05
C GLY A 111 41.89 49.91 3.95
N PHE A 112 41.72 48.60 3.80
CA PHE A 112 42.79 47.64 3.61
C PHE A 112 43.24 47.52 2.14
N ALA A 113 42.33 47.69 1.17
CA ALA A 113 42.63 47.43 -0.25
C ALA A 113 43.30 48.61 -0.97
N ILE A 114 42.98 49.85 -0.60
CA ILE A 114 43.53 51.05 -1.26
C ILE A 114 44.98 51.28 -0.84
N ASP A 115 45.29 51.23 0.47
CA ASP A 115 46.64 51.47 0.97
C ASP A 115 47.63 50.34 0.61
N PHE A 116 47.15 49.08 0.50
CA PHE A 116 47.99 47.96 0.06
C PHE A 116 48.35 48.04 -1.42
N MET A 117 47.47 48.60 -2.28
CA MET A 117 47.82 48.82 -3.69
C MET A 117 48.65 50.08 -3.91
N GLU A 118 48.33 51.20 -3.23
CA GLU A 118 49.10 52.46 -3.36
C GLU A 118 50.52 52.37 -2.78
N SER A 119 50.73 51.57 -1.72
CA SER A 119 52.07 51.30 -1.18
C SER A 119 52.89 50.34 -2.05
N TRP A 120 52.23 49.48 -2.84
CA TRP A 120 52.91 48.48 -3.69
C TRP A 120 53.25 49.03 -5.09
N GLU A 121 52.45 49.94 -5.64
CA GLU A 121 52.78 50.65 -6.88
C GLU A 121 53.96 51.63 -6.73
N ASN A 122 54.25 52.11 -5.51
CA ASN A 122 55.34 53.06 -5.23
C ASN A 122 56.56 52.45 -4.52
N ALA A 123 56.64 51.12 -4.40
CA ALA A 123 57.68 50.43 -3.67
C ALA A 123 58.99 50.27 -4.47
N ASP A 124 59.66 51.39 -4.77
CA ASP A 124 61.12 51.39 -4.97
C ASP A 124 61.87 52.13 -3.85
N HIS A 125 61.24 53.06 -3.10
CA HIS A 125 61.86 53.67 -1.91
C HIS A 125 60.82 54.29 -0.97
N VAL A 126 60.22 53.52 -0.05
CA VAL A 126 59.58 54.08 1.16
C VAL A 126 59.86 53.17 2.35
N ASP A 127 60.56 53.69 3.36
CA ASP A 127 60.71 53.07 4.68
C ASP A 127 59.33 52.90 5.33
N TYR A 128 58.87 51.66 5.45
CA TYR A 128 57.61 51.34 6.11
C TYR A 128 57.76 51.58 7.62
N ASN A 129 57.06 52.58 8.17
CA ASN A 129 56.98 52.80 9.62
C ASN A 129 55.99 51.79 10.24
N PRO A 130 56.44 50.80 11.05
CA PRO A 130 55.60 49.67 11.46
C PRO A 130 54.52 50.00 12.51
N ASN A 131 54.39 51.24 12.95
CA ASN A 131 53.60 51.57 14.14
C ASN A 131 52.15 52.03 13.89
N TYR A 132 51.64 52.00 12.65
CA TYR A 132 50.32 52.59 12.35
C TYR A 132 49.10 51.70 12.71
N LEU A 133 49.28 50.40 12.92
CA LEU A 133 48.17 49.47 13.18
C LEU A 133 48.17 48.81 14.57
N GLY A 134 49.07 49.18 15.48
CA GLY A 134 49.12 48.63 16.85
C GLY A 134 49.36 47.11 16.96
N HIS A 135 49.46 46.39 15.83
CA HIS A 135 49.66 44.96 15.76
C HIS A 135 50.99 44.66 15.06
N LYS A 136 51.80 43.78 15.67
CA LYS A 136 53.08 43.36 15.12
C LYS A 136 52.86 42.50 13.89
N VAL A 137 53.24 43.03 12.74
CA VAL A 137 53.42 42.26 11.50
C VAL A 137 54.54 41.24 11.72
N ASN A 138 54.45 40.05 11.12
CA ASN A 138 55.52 39.06 11.27
C ASN A 138 56.81 39.51 10.55
N SER A 139 57.94 38.83 10.80
CA SER A 139 59.27 39.18 10.26
C SER A 139 59.37 39.15 8.73
N ALA A 140 58.32 38.70 8.03
CA ALA A 140 58.23 38.68 6.57
C ALA A 140 57.26 39.74 6.01
N GLY A 141 56.71 40.65 6.86
CA GLY A 141 55.85 41.75 6.43
C GLY A 141 54.38 41.38 6.20
N PHE A 142 53.93 40.20 6.68
CA PHE A 142 52.55 39.75 6.53
C PHE A 142 51.73 39.90 7.81
N LEU A 143 50.45 40.25 7.65
CA LEU A 143 49.48 40.13 8.72
C LEU A 143 49.27 38.64 9.09
N PRO A 144 49.08 38.34 10.39
CA PRO A 144 48.64 37.03 10.85
C PRO A 144 47.40 36.53 10.08
N GLU A 145 47.39 35.24 9.76
CA GLU A 145 46.32 34.55 9.01
C GLU A 145 44.94 34.73 9.67
N GLU A 146 44.92 34.80 11.00
CA GLU A 146 43.74 35.06 11.84
C GLU A 146 43.09 36.43 11.57
N ILE A 147 43.90 37.45 11.25
CA ILE A 147 43.41 38.81 10.97
C ILE A 147 42.84 38.87 9.54
N LEU A 148 43.50 38.23 8.57
CA LEU A 148 43.00 38.10 7.20
C LEU A 148 41.66 37.32 7.15
N TRP A 149 41.53 36.29 8.00
CA TRP A 149 40.28 35.57 8.18
C TRP A 149 39.18 36.44 8.80
N GLY A 150 39.51 37.21 9.85
CA GLY A 150 38.55 38.12 10.48
C GLY A 150 38.02 39.22 9.54
N GLU A 151 38.87 39.79 8.69
CA GLU A 151 38.46 40.84 7.75
C GLU A 151 37.66 40.30 6.55
N SER A 152 38.00 39.10 6.05
CA SER A 152 37.22 38.45 4.97
C SER A 152 35.81 38.08 5.43
N GLN A 153 35.63 37.64 6.68
CA GLN A 153 34.30 37.43 7.26
C GLN A 153 33.46 38.71 7.32
N LYS A 154 34.06 39.87 7.66
CA LYS A 154 33.34 41.16 7.71
C LYS A 154 32.84 41.60 6.33
N ILE A 155 33.63 41.37 5.28
CA ILE A 155 33.24 41.69 3.89
C ILE A 155 32.09 40.79 3.43
N LEU A 156 32.16 39.49 3.75
CA LEU A 156 31.10 38.53 3.42
C LEU A 156 29.76 38.92 4.08
N VAL A 157 29.79 39.28 5.37
CA VAL A 157 28.60 39.72 6.12
C VAL A 157 27.99 40.99 5.51
N LYS A 158 28.82 41.96 5.09
CA LYS A 158 28.32 43.17 4.43
C LYS A 158 27.71 42.89 3.06
N ALA A 159 28.33 42.02 2.25
CA ALA A 159 27.78 41.63 0.95
C ALA A 159 26.42 40.92 1.09
N GLN A 160 26.30 40.00 2.06
CA GLN A 160 25.04 39.33 2.37
C GLN A 160 23.96 40.30 2.87
N ALA A 161 24.34 41.30 3.68
CA ALA A 161 23.41 42.34 4.14
C ALA A 161 22.91 43.24 2.99
N CYS A 162 23.79 43.64 2.07
CA CYS A 162 23.42 44.43 0.88
C CYS A 162 22.50 43.63 -0.06
N GLN A 163 22.80 42.34 -0.28
CA GLN A 163 21.96 41.45 -1.08
C GLN A 163 20.57 41.26 -0.44
N SER A 164 20.52 41.05 0.87
CA SER A 164 19.26 40.93 1.62
C SER A 164 18.42 42.21 1.54
N ALA A 165 19.04 43.39 1.59
CA ALA A 165 18.36 44.67 1.46
C ALA A 165 17.76 44.88 0.06
N TYR A 166 18.49 44.48 -1.00
CA TYR A 166 18.02 44.59 -2.39
C TYR A 166 16.72 43.80 -2.65
N HIS A 167 16.57 42.64 -2.03
CA HIS A 167 15.37 41.81 -2.20
C HIS A 167 14.12 42.42 -1.54
N LEU A 168 14.28 43.16 -0.43
CA LEU A 168 13.19 43.75 0.35
C LEU A 168 12.53 44.99 -0.28
N GLU A 169 13.16 45.60 -1.30
CA GLU A 169 12.64 46.84 -1.91
C GLU A 169 11.41 46.62 -2.82
N LYS A 170 11.25 45.39 -3.34
CA LYS A 170 10.17 45.06 -4.28
C LYS A 170 8.81 45.03 -3.59
N LYS A 171 7.81 45.68 -4.17
CA LYS A 171 6.45 45.69 -3.60
C LYS A 171 5.68 44.44 -4.04
N VAL A 172 5.05 43.73 -3.12
CA VAL A 172 4.15 42.60 -3.42
C VAL A 172 2.69 43.01 -3.18
N SER A 173 1.81 42.78 -4.15
CA SER A 173 0.36 42.87 -3.96
C SER A 173 -0.18 41.49 -3.58
N ILE A 174 -0.57 41.31 -2.32
CA ILE A 174 -1.10 40.02 -1.84
C ILE A 174 -2.62 40.04 -1.99
N ILE A 175 -3.15 39.09 -2.76
CA ILE A 175 -4.57 38.92 -3.02
C ILE A 175 -5.07 37.76 -2.20
N ILE A 176 -6.01 38.03 -1.29
CA ILE A 176 -6.67 37.02 -0.46
C ILE A 176 -8.15 37.01 -0.80
N LEU A 177 -8.62 35.88 -1.33
CA LEU A 177 -10.03 35.61 -1.55
C LEU A 177 -10.58 34.84 -0.35
N ALA A 178 -11.70 35.31 0.22
CA ALA A 178 -12.35 34.65 1.35
C ALA A 178 -13.82 34.37 1.05
N LEU A 179 -14.25 33.16 1.41
CA LEU A 179 -15.65 32.74 1.49
C LEU A 179 -15.83 32.03 2.84
N ASN A 180 -16.45 32.75 3.78
CA ASN A 180 -16.57 32.36 5.18
C ASN A 180 -15.21 32.02 5.81
N GLN A 181 -15.23 31.24 6.89
CA GLN A 181 -14.05 30.77 7.60
C GLN A 181 -13.21 31.93 8.18
N LEU A 182 -13.89 32.90 8.81
CA LEU A 182 -13.29 34.09 9.39
C LEU A 182 -12.08 33.78 10.28
N GLU A 183 -12.15 32.77 11.15
CA GLU A 183 -11.06 32.45 12.09
C GLU A 183 -9.77 32.00 11.37
N TYR A 184 -9.89 31.28 10.26
CA TYR A 184 -8.74 30.93 9.42
C TYR A 184 -8.18 32.15 8.70
N THR A 185 -9.07 33.01 8.20
CA THR A 185 -8.70 34.26 7.54
C THR A 185 -7.92 35.19 8.46
N LYS A 186 -8.33 35.29 9.74
CA LYS A 186 -7.60 36.03 10.78
C LYS A 186 -6.19 35.48 10.96
N LYS A 187 -6.06 34.17 11.15
CA LYS A 187 -4.75 33.51 11.29
C LYS A 187 -3.83 33.76 10.08
N CYS A 188 -4.36 33.71 8.87
CA CYS A 188 -3.60 34.03 7.65
C CYS A 188 -3.05 35.47 7.69
N ILE A 189 -3.91 36.46 7.91
CA ILE A 189 -3.52 37.87 7.89
C ILE A 189 -2.59 38.21 9.06
N GLU A 190 -2.83 37.66 10.25
CA GLU A 190 -1.97 37.83 11.42
C GLU A 190 -0.59 37.20 11.18
N SER A 191 -0.52 36.03 10.54
CA SER A 191 0.76 35.38 10.20
C SER A 191 1.56 36.19 9.18
N LEU A 192 0.91 36.83 8.19
CA LEU A 192 1.58 37.74 7.25
C LEU A 192 2.22 38.92 8.00
N ALA A 193 1.44 39.59 8.86
CA ALA A 193 1.93 40.73 9.64
C ALA A 193 3.07 40.35 10.60
N LYS A 194 3.06 39.12 11.11
CA LYS A 194 4.07 38.59 12.04
C LYS A 194 5.36 38.16 11.35
N HIS A 195 5.25 37.56 10.16
CA HIS A 195 6.35 36.80 9.55
C HIS A 195 6.94 37.44 8.28
N CYS A 196 6.27 38.43 7.68
CA CYS A 196 6.73 39.12 6.48
C CYS A 196 7.26 40.52 6.80
N ARG A 197 8.45 40.80 6.31
CA ARG A 197 9.15 42.09 6.26
C ARG A 197 9.16 42.71 4.87
N GLN A 198 8.96 41.92 3.81
CA GLN A 198 8.83 42.37 2.43
C GLN A 198 7.78 43.48 2.35
N LYS A 199 8.03 44.53 1.58
CA LYS A 199 7.01 45.57 1.37
C LYS A 199 5.81 44.96 0.63
N TYR A 200 4.63 44.96 1.25
CA TYR A 200 3.42 44.46 0.62
C TYR A 200 2.21 45.40 0.77
N GLU A 201 1.21 45.20 -0.08
CA GLU A 201 -0.16 45.70 0.10
C GLU A 201 -1.13 44.53 0.13
N LEU A 202 -2.24 44.67 0.87
CA LEU A 202 -3.30 43.66 0.92
C LEU A 202 -4.45 44.06 0.00
N ILE A 203 -4.90 43.10 -0.80
CA ILE A 203 -6.09 43.16 -1.64
C ILE A 203 -7.01 42.03 -1.15
N LEU A 204 -8.10 42.39 -0.49
CA LEU A 204 -8.99 41.46 0.18
C LEU A 204 -10.31 41.37 -0.58
N VAL A 205 -10.65 40.19 -1.07
CA VAL A 205 -11.88 39.95 -1.85
C VAL A 205 -12.79 39.05 -1.02
N ASN A 206 -13.89 39.61 -0.51
CA ASN A 206 -14.93 38.85 0.16
C ASN A 206 -15.93 38.32 -0.89
N ASN A 207 -15.97 37.01 -1.09
CA ASN A 207 -16.76 36.36 -2.14
C ASN A 207 -18.17 35.96 -1.67
N GLY A 208 -18.87 36.85 -0.96
CA GLY A 208 -20.22 36.59 -0.46
C GLY A 208 -20.28 35.87 0.90
N SER A 209 -19.33 36.15 1.80
CA SER A 209 -19.32 35.58 3.16
C SER A 209 -20.44 36.10 4.04
N THR A 210 -20.91 35.28 4.99
CA THR A 210 -22.00 35.57 5.93
C THR A 210 -21.60 35.43 7.41
N ASP A 211 -20.31 35.30 7.70
CA ASP A 211 -19.77 34.91 9.01
C ASP A 211 -18.98 36.02 9.73
N GLY A 212 -19.17 37.28 9.32
CA GLY A 212 -18.44 38.44 9.87
C GLY A 212 -17.16 38.81 9.11
N THR A 213 -16.81 38.07 8.04
CA THR A 213 -15.65 38.37 7.19
C THR A 213 -15.71 39.76 6.57
N LYS A 214 -16.92 40.24 6.23
CA LYS A 214 -17.11 41.59 5.67
C LYS A 214 -16.63 42.66 6.65
N GLU A 215 -17.14 42.64 7.87
CA GLU A 215 -16.83 43.60 8.93
C GLU A 215 -15.35 43.54 9.32
N TYR A 216 -14.78 42.33 9.33
CA TYR A 216 -13.35 42.16 9.58
C TYR A 216 -12.49 42.79 8.48
N PHE A 217 -12.82 42.58 7.20
CA PHE A 217 -12.07 43.19 6.09
C PHE A 217 -12.15 44.72 6.10
N ASP A 218 -13.34 45.28 6.36
CA ASP A 218 -13.54 46.73 6.48
C ASP A 218 -12.71 47.35 7.61
N ALA A 219 -12.38 46.58 8.66
CA ALA A 219 -11.57 47.02 9.78
C ALA A 219 -10.05 47.01 9.52
N ILE A 220 -9.58 46.36 8.45
CA ILE A 220 -8.14 46.26 8.15
C ILE A 220 -7.65 47.54 7.46
N SER A 221 -6.97 48.39 8.22
CA SER A 221 -6.43 49.66 7.73
C SER A 221 -5.42 49.48 6.59
N GLY A 222 -5.59 50.24 5.51
CA GLY A 222 -4.68 50.24 4.35
C GLY A 222 -4.88 49.10 3.36
N ALA A 223 -5.79 48.16 3.62
CA ALA A 223 -6.17 47.14 2.64
C ALA A 223 -7.12 47.70 1.58
N LYS A 224 -7.01 47.19 0.34
CA LYS A 224 -7.99 47.40 -0.72
C LYS A 224 -9.03 46.29 -0.63
N VAL A 225 -10.31 46.62 -0.46
CA VAL A 225 -11.35 45.62 -0.18
C VAL A 225 -12.41 45.60 -1.28
N ILE A 226 -12.80 44.39 -1.71
CA ILE A 226 -13.91 44.14 -2.62
C ILE A 226 -14.92 43.24 -1.90
N HIS A 227 -16.20 43.57 -1.98
CA HIS A 227 -17.29 42.75 -1.47
C HIS A 227 -18.23 42.33 -2.60
N ASN A 228 -18.29 41.02 -2.85
CA ASN A 228 -19.29 40.42 -3.72
C ASN A 228 -20.54 40.08 -2.91
N ALA A 229 -21.72 40.21 -3.53
CA ALA A 229 -22.99 39.86 -2.91
C ALA A 229 -23.19 38.33 -2.81
N GLU A 230 -22.54 37.57 -3.70
CA GLU A 230 -22.62 36.12 -3.79
C GLU A 230 -21.26 35.52 -4.16
N ASN A 231 -21.14 34.20 -4.09
CA ASN A 231 -19.92 33.49 -4.50
C ASN A 231 -19.79 33.48 -6.02
N LEU A 232 -18.85 34.28 -6.54
CA LEU A 232 -18.57 34.39 -7.97
C LEU A 232 -17.54 33.38 -8.49
N GLY A 233 -17.04 32.49 -7.62
CA GLY A 233 -16.00 31.52 -7.93
C GLY A 233 -14.58 32.04 -7.75
N VAL A 234 -13.61 31.12 -7.73
CA VAL A 234 -12.21 31.39 -7.36
C VAL A 234 -11.51 32.28 -8.40
N ALA A 235 -11.51 31.87 -9.67
CA ALA A 235 -10.83 32.59 -10.75
C ALA A 235 -11.33 34.03 -10.87
N LYS A 236 -12.66 34.23 -10.81
CA LYS A 236 -13.26 35.57 -10.89
C LYS A 236 -12.90 36.44 -9.69
N GLY A 237 -12.91 35.88 -8.48
CA GLY A 237 -12.48 36.58 -7.28
C GLY A 237 -11.01 36.99 -7.34
N TRP A 238 -10.12 36.11 -7.81
CA TRP A 238 -8.72 36.46 -8.02
C TRP A 238 -8.54 37.52 -9.11
N ASN A 239 -9.27 37.44 -10.22
CA ASN A 239 -9.21 38.44 -11.29
C ASN A 239 -9.61 39.84 -10.81
N GLN A 240 -10.67 39.96 -10.00
CA GLN A 240 -11.04 41.23 -9.36
C GLN A 240 -9.90 41.79 -8.49
N GLY A 241 -9.19 40.91 -7.78
CA GLY A 241 -8.00 41.31 -7.02
C GLY A 241 -6.83 41.74 -7.91
N LEU A 242 -6.59 41.02 -9.00
CA LEU A 242 -5.54 41.31 -9.97
C LEU A 242 -5.69 42.69 -10.62
N GLU A 243 -6.92 43.16 -10.83
CA GLU A 243 -7.21 44.50 -11.35
C GLU A 243 -6.70 45.63 -10.42
N LEU A 244 -6.50 45.35 -9.14
CA LEU A 244 -6.06 46.32 -8.13
C LEU A 244 -4.55 46.25 -7.80
N VAL A 245 -3.81 45.34 -8.44
CA VAL A 245 -2.37 45.10 -8.22
C VAL A 245 -1.54 46.33 -8.62
N THR A 246 -0.69 46.79 -7.70
CA THR A 246 0.28 47.87 -7.97
C THR A 246 1.73 47.50 -7.64
N GLY A 247 1.96 46.29 -7.12
CA GLY A 247 3.28 45.76 -6.81
C GLY A 247 4.07 45.28 -8.04
N ASP A 248 5.37 45.09 -7.85
CA ASP A 248 6.26 44.41 -8.80
C ASP A 248 5.88 42.93 -8.97
N TYR A 249 5.25 42.34 -7.94
CA TYR A 249 4.73 40.98 -7.92
C TYR A 249 3.29 40.97 -7.41
N ALA A 250 2.48 40.03 -7.89
CA ALA A 250 1.23 39.65 -7.24
C ALA A 250 1.42 38.30 -6.55
N LEU A 251 0.92 38.18 -5.33
CA LEU A 251 0.83 36.91 -4.62
C LEU A 251 -0.63 36.50 -4.52
N ILE A 252 -1.00 35.41 -5.19
CA ILE A 252 -2.26 34.72 -4.90
C ILE A 252 -2.05 33.89 -3.64
N LEU A 253 -2.87 34.13 -2.62
CA LEU A 253 -2.77 33.46 -1.33
C LEU A 253 -4.16 33.06 -0.82
N ASN A 254 -4.31 31.78 -0.46
CA ASN A 254 -5.56 31.32 0.15
C ASN A 254 -5.68 31.80 1.61
N ASN A 255 -6.91 32.06 2.03
CA ASN A 255 -7.23 32.55 3.39
C ASN A 255 -7.06 31.48 4.48
N ASP A 256 -6.96 30.20 4.12
CA ASP A 256 -6.81 29.07 5.04
C ASP A 256 -5.33 28.64 5.20
N THR A 257 -4.44 29.62 5.28
CA THR A 257 -2.99 29.40 5.36
C THR A 257 -2.36 30.06 6.59
N ILE A 258 -1.19 29.56 7.01
CA ILE A 258 -0.33 30.18 8.02
C ILE A 258 1.07 30.31 7.44
N CYS A 259 1.52 31.54 7.29
CA CYS A 259 2.80 31.89 6.69
C CYS A 259 3.96 31.62 7.65
N GLY A 260 4.99 30.90 7.19
CA GLY A 260 6.23 30.73 7.94
C GLY A 260 7.10 31.99 7.95
N PRO A 261 8.09 32.09 8.86
CA PRO A 261 9.10 33.15 8.83
C PRO A 261 9.77 33.27 7.46
N ASN A 262 9.95 34.50 6.99
CA ASN A 262 10.68 34.85 5.76
C ASN A 262 10.12 34.23 4.46
N PHE A 263 8.93 33.60 4.47
CA PHE A 263 8.48 32.82 3.33
C PHE A 263 8.33 33.70 2.07
N LEU A 264 7.85 34.94 2.23
CA LEU A 264 7.59 35.86 1.13
C LEU A 264 8.91 36.40 0.55
N GLU A 265 9.84 36.77 1.43
CA GLU A 265 11.19 37.22 1.09
C GLU A 265 11.93 36.14 0.29
N ASN A 266 11.80 34.88 0.73
CA ASN A 266 12.44 33.75 0.09
C ASN A 266 11.89 33.53 -1.33
N MET A 267 10.56 33.63 -1.52
CA MET A 267 9.96 33.56 -2.85
C MET A 267 10.34 34.74 -3.75
N VAL A 268 10.36 35.98 -3.22
CA VAL A 268 10.77 37.18 -3.98
C VAL A 268 12.23 37.07 -4.39
N ARG A 269 13.11 36.63 -3.49
CA ARG A 269 14.52 36.35 -3.79
C ARG A 269 14.65 35.28 -4.88
N CYS A 270 13.92 34.18 -4.78
CA CYS A 270 13.90 33.13 -5.82
C CYS A 270 13.48 33.71 -7.18
N ALA A 271 12.43 34.55 -7.23
CA ALA A 271 12.00 35.18 -8.47
C ALA A 271 13.08 36.11 -9.06
N GLN A 272 13.76 36.89 -8.23
CA GLN A 272 14.83 37.80 -8.68
C GLN A 272 16.08 37.04 -9.16
N ASN A 273 16.43 35.93 -8.50
CA ASN A 273 17.58 35.09 -8.88
C ASN A 273 17.31 34.25 -10.14
N HIS A 274 16.06 34.07 -10.52
CA HIS A 274 15.66 33.30 -11.70
C HIS A 274 14.77 34.13 -12.64
N PRO A 275 15.35 34.97 -13.52
CA PRO A 275 14.57 35.85 -14.41
C PRO A 275 13.60 35.12 -15.36
N SER A 276 13.80 33.82 -15.60
CA SER A 276 12.89 32.96 -16.37
C SER A 276 11.68 32.46 -15.57
N ALA A 277 11.62 32.70 -14.27
CA ALA A 277 10.53 32.25 -13.40
C ALA A 277 9.27 33.08 -13.65
N GLY A 278 8.27 32.46 -14.25
CA GLY A 278 6.95 33.07 -14.42
C GLY A 278 6.08 32.95 -13.17
N ILE A 279 6.28 31.90 -12.37
CA ILE A 279 5.54 31.69 -11.12
C ILE A 279 6.51 31.08 -10.12
N VAL A 280 6.54 31.61 -8.91
CA VAL A 280 7.24 31.04 -7.77
C VAL A 280 6.21 30.60 -6.73
N SER A 281 6.33 29.38 -6.24
CA SER A 281 5.54 28.83 -5.14
C SER A 281 6.48 28.39 -4.01
N CYS A 282 5.94 27.80 -2.95
CA CYS A 282 6.68 27.37 -1.77
C CYS A 282 6.38 25.90 -1.43
N ARG A 283 7.04 25.38 -0.40
CA ARG A 283 6.69 24.07 0.19
C ARG A 283 5.45 24.22 1.07
N SER A 284 4.69 23.12 1.19
CA SER A 284 3.51 23.07 2.08
C SER A 284 3.19 21.65 2.56
N ASN A 285 2.42 21.53 3.65
CA ASN A 285 1.95 20.25 4.18
C ASN A 285 0.77 19.66 3.39
N SER A 286 -0.03 20.50 2.73
CA SER A 286 -1.27 20.10 2.06
C SER A 286 -1.23 20.44 0.57
N VAL A 287 -0.33 19.79 -0.16
CA VAL A 287 -0.14 19.98 -1.60
C VAL A 287 0.27 18.67 -2.27
N GLY A 288 -0.13 18.49 -3.53
CA GLY A 288 0.30 17.33 -4.31
C GLY A 288 1.71 17.50 -4.93
N GLY A 289 2.41 16.40 -5.15
CA GLY A 289 3.70 16.40 -5.87
C GLY A 289 4.90 16.79 -5.00
N PRO A 290 6.02 17.26 -5.60
CA PRO A 290 7.29 17.44 -4.90
C PRO A 290 7.31 18.58 -3.87
N GLN A 291 6.27 19.43 -3.84
CA GLN A 291 6.13 20.52 -2.87
C GLN A 291 5.74 20.02 -1.47
N ILE A 292 5.29 18.77 -1.33
CA ILE A 292 4.74 18.25 -0.08
C ILE A 292 5.82 18.10 1.00
N VAL A 293 5.48 18.52 2.21
CA VAL A 293 6.19 18.21 3.45
C VAL A 293 5.34 17.21 4.23
N ASN A 294 5.76 15.95 4.26
CA ASN A 294 4.99 14.85 4.85
C ASN A 294 5.11 14.82 6.38
N GLY A 295 4.09 14.25 7.03
CA GLY A 295 4.18 13.87 8.46
C GLY A 295 3.97 15.01 9.46
N PHE A 296 3.52 16.18 9.02
CA PHE A 296 3.23 17.31 9.90
C PHE A 296 1.73 17.39 10.21
N SER A 297 1.37 17.30 11.48
CA SER A 297 -0.01 17.50 11.98
C SER A 297 -0.08 18.83 12.73
N TYR A 298 -1.17 19.59 12.54
CA TYR A 298 -1.32 20.89 13.20
C TYR A 298 -1.54 20.73 14.70
N GLN A 299 -0.56 21.15 15.50
CA GLN A 299 -0.68 21.24 16.96
C GLN A 299 -0.63 22.69 17.44
N SER A 300 0.30 23.49 16.91
CA SER A 300 0.46 24.90 17.28
C SER A 300 1.15 25.73 16.18
N GLU A 301 0.96 27.05 16.22
CA GLU A 301 1.66 28.00 15.33
C GLU A 301 3.17 28.06 15.60
N ALA A 302 3.60 27.73 16.83
CA ALA A 302 5.00 27.68 17.20
C ALA A 302 5.74 26.55 16.47
N GLU A 303 5.10 25.39 16.31
CA GLU A 303 5.65 24.27 15.55
C GLU A 303 5.73 24.57 14.04
N ILE A 304 4.74 25.26 13.47
CA ILE A 304 4.82 25.74 12.09
C ILE A 304 6.03 26.66 11.92
N THR A 305 6.22 27.59 12.86
CA THR A 305 7.36 28.52 12.86
C THR A 305 8.69 27.78 12.94
N GLN A 306 8.77 26.73 13.75
CA GLN A 306 9.97 25.93 13.93
C GLN A 306 10.28 25.10 12.68
N LEU A 307 9.30 24.38 12.14
CA LEU A 307 9.45 23.61 10.90
C LEU A 307 9.87 24.50 9.72
N ALA A 308 9.27 25.68 9.60
CA ALA A 308 9.64 26.63 8.55
C ALA A 308 11.12 27.05 8.63
N LYS A 309 11.66 27.25 9.85
CA LYS A 309 13.09 27.55 10.04
C LYS A 309 13.96 26.35 9.69
N GLU A 310 13.58 25.15 10.10
CA GLU A 310 14.31 23.92 9.76
C GLU A 310 14.38 23.71 8.25
N ILE A 311 13.28 23.93 7.54
CA ILE A 311 13.24 23.90 6.08
C ILE A 311 14.13 25.00 5.49
N GLN A 312 14.09 26.21 6.04
CA GLN A 312 14.93 27.30 5.56
C GLN A 312 16.43 26.96 5.72
N ASP A 313 16.84 26.45 6.88
CA ASP A 313 18.23 26.13 7.21
C ASP A 313 18.74 24.93 6.41
N ALA A 314 17.89 23.93 6.15
CA ALA A 314 18.28 22.71 5.44
C ALA A 314 18.47 22.90 3.93
N ASN A 315 17.82 23.90 3.34
CA ASN A 315 17.71 24.01 1.89
C ASN A 315 18.46 25.22 1.30
N ASP A 316 19.20 25.99 2.11
CA ASP A 316 20.19 27.02 1.70
C ASP A 316 19.96 27.66 0.32
N LEU A 317 18.83 28.37 0.16
CA LEU A 317 18.48 29.13 -1.04
C LEU A 317 18.19 28.31 -2.31
N SER A 318 17.95 27.00 -2.18
CA SER A 318 17.64 26.14 -3.32
C SER A 318 16.28 26.45 -3.96
N ALA A 319 16.19 26.18 -5.26
CA ALA A 319 14.95 26.24 -6.01
C ALA A 319 14.91 25.13 -7.07
N TRP A 320 13.71 24.59 -7.34
CA TRP A 320 13.51 23.60 -8.39
C TRP A 320 12.29 23.88 -9.24
N GLU A 321 12.32 23.36 -10.47
CA GLU A 321 11.25 23.53 -11.44
C GLU A 321 10.10 22.54 -11.19
N ILE A 322 8.87 23.03 -11.29
CA ILE A 322 7.64 22.24 -11.24
C ILE A 322 6.83 22.44 -12.52
N SER A 323 5.95 21.50 -12.82
CA SER A 323 5.06 21.61 -13.98
C SER A 323 3.78 22.39 -13.69
N ARG A 324 3.41 22.52 -12.41
CA ARG A 324 2.13 23.09 -11.95
C ARG A 324 2.32 23.75 -10.58
N ALA A 325 1.99 25.03 -10.48
CA ALA A 325 1.96 25.76 -9.22
C ALA A 325 0.50 25.83 -8.75
N LYS A 326 0.25 25.47 -7.49
CA LYS A 326 -1.11 25.42 -6.93
C LYS A 326 -1.52 26.76 -6.32
N GLY A 327 -2.79 27.11 -6.51
CA GLY A 327 -3.38 28.39 -6.14
C GLY A 327 -3.50 28.68 -4.65
N PHE A 328 -2.95 27.82 -3.77
CA PHE A 328 -2.80 28.16 -2.36
C PHE A 328 -1.74 29.24 -2.14
N CYS A 329 -0.71 29.29 -3.01
CA CYS A 329 0.39 30.25 -2.95
C CYS A 329 1.10 30.34 -4.32
N MET A 330 0.89 31.44 -5.05
CA MET A 330 1.52 31.71 -6.35
C MET A 330 2.02 33.16 -6.42
N LEU A 331 3.34 33.35 -6.35
CA LEU A 331 4.00 34.63 -6.60
C LEU A 331 4.26 34.79 -8.10
N ILE A 332 3.66 35.81 -8.71
CA ILE A 332 3.68 36.03 -10.15
C ILE A 332 4.27 37.43 -10.42
N PRO A 333 5.37 37.54 -11.20
CA PRO A 333 5.91 38.82 -11.64
C PRO A 333 4.91 39.63 -12.47
N GLN A 334 4.93 40.96 -12.32
CA GLN A 334 3.96 41.83 -12.98
C GLN A 334 4.02 41.77 -14.52
N ASN A 335 5.19 41.54 -15.12
CA ASN A 335 5.31 41.31 -16.57
C ASN A 335 4.64 40.01 -17.00
N VAL A 336 4.73 38.96 -16.18
CA VAL A 336 4.12 37.65 -16.49
C VAL A 336 2.59 37.73 -16.40
N LEU A 337 2.05 38.50 -15.45
CA LEU A 337 0.62 38.80 -15.40
C LEU A 337 0.12 39.44 -16.71
N LYS A 338 0.89 40.36 -17.28
CA LYS A 338 0.55 41.04 -18.55
C LYS A 338 0.62 40.09 -19.75
N ASP A 339 1.59 39.17 -19.75
CA ASP A 339 1.76 38.23 -20.85
C ASP A 339 0.73 37.09 -20.82
N VAL A 340 0.50 36.51 -19.65
CA VAL A 340 -0.40 35.35 -19.47
C VAL A 340 -1.87 35.78 -19.46
N GLY A 341 -2.17 36.97 -18.95
CA GLY A 341 -3.54 37.48 -18.78
C GLY A 341 -4.25 36.95 -17.53
N PRO A 342 -5.56 37.20 -17.37
CA PRO A 342 -6.32 36.79 -16.19
C PRO A 342 -6.48 35.27 -16.06
N PHE A 343 -6.88 34.79 -14.88
CA PHE A 343 -7.32 33.40 -14.68
C PHE A 343 -8.58 33.13 -15.51
N ASP A 344 -8.72 31.91 -16.05
CA ASP A 344 -9.87 31.57 -16.87
C ASP A 344 -11.09 31.27 -15.99
N GLU A 345 -12.14 32.09 -16.12
CA GLU A 345 -13.35 31.99 -15.31
C GLU A 345 -14.24 30.80 -15.72
N VAL A 346 -13.91 30.08 -16.80
CA VAL A 346 -14.66 28.89 -17.25
C VAL A 346 -14.76 27.81 -16.17
N PHE A 347 -13.83 27.77 -15.22
CA PHE A 347 -13.80 26.81 -14.11
C PHE A 347 -14.80 27.14 -12.99
N GLY A 348 -15.58 28.23 -13.10
CA GLY A 348 -16.70 28.51 -12.19
C GLY A 348 -16.27 28.59 -10.72
N LEU A 349 -16.85 27.75 -9.86
CA LEU A 349 -16.63 27.79 -8.41
C LEU A 349 -15.19 27.44 -7.96
N GLY A 350 -14.37 26.86 -8.84
CA GLY A 350 -12.95 26.58 -8.60
C GLY A 350 -12.53 25.15 -8.96
N ASN A 351 -11.25 24.85 -8.77
CA ASN A 351 -10.48 23.71 -9.29
C ASN A 351 -10.12 23.85 -10.79
N PHE A 352 -8.82 23.68 -11.11
CA PHE A 352 -8.16 23.77 -12.42
C PHE A 352 -7.83 25.16 -12.96
N GLU A 353 -8.29 26.24 -12.33
CA GLU A 353 -7.90 27.61 -12.70
C GLU A 353 -6.39 27.85 -12.58
N ASP A 354 -5.76 27.29 -11.56
CA ASP A 354 -4.32 27.36 -11.29
C ASP A 354 -3.50 26.42 -12.19
N ASP A 355 -4.02 25.23 -12.46
CA ASP A 355 -3.46 24.29 -13.44
C ASP A 355 -3.48 24.90 -14.86
N ASP A 356 -4.57 25.56 -15.25
CA ASP A 356 -4.67 26.26 -16.53
C ASP A 356 -3.69 27.41 -16.63
N TYR A 357 -3.61 28.24 -15.59
CA TYR A 357 -2.69 29.35 -15.53
C TYR A 357 -1.23 28.87 -15.63
N SER A 358 -0.90 27.79 -14.93
CA SER A 358 0.40 27.12 -15.00
C SER A 358 0.72 26.66 -16.44
N CYS A 359 -0.25 26.05 -17.13
CA CYS A 359 -0.07 25.61 -18.51
C CYS A 359 0.14 26.79 -19.47
N ARG A 360 -0.62 27.89 -19.31
CA ARG A 360 -0.44 29.10 -20.13
C ARG A 360 0.91 29.76 -19.92
N ALA A 361 1.37 29.89 -18.68
CA ALA A 361 2.69 30.43 -18.37
C ALA A 361 3.79 29.59 -19.05
N ARG A 362 3.75 28.26 -18.90
CA ARG A 362 4.72 27.36 -19.55
C ARG A 362 4.64 27.39 -21.07
N TYR A 363 3.45 27.52 -21.64
CA TYR A 363 3.26 27.66 -23.09
C TYR A 363 3.97 28.91 -23.64
N LEU A 364 4.05 29.98 -22.85
CA LEU A 364 4.80 31.20 -23.17
C LEU A 364 6.31 31.09 -22.87
N GLY A 365 6.79 29.92 -22.44
CA GLY A 365 8.21 29.67 -22.17
C GLY A 365 8.66 29.99 -20.74
N TYR A 366 7.73 30.37 -19.85
CA TYR A 366 8.06 30.64 -18.47
C TYR A 366 8.27 29.37 -17.64
N LYS A 367 9.18 29.44 -16.67
CA LYS A 367 9.40 28.39 -15.68
C LYS A 367 8.53 28.58 -14.45
N LEU A 368 8.12 27.49 -13.83
CA LEU A 368 7.44 27.52 -12.54
C LEU A 368 8.40 26.94 -11.52
N LEU A 369 8.71 27.68 -10.47
CA LEU A 369 9.70 27.30 -9.48
C LEU A 369 9.07 27.13 -8.10
N VAL A 370 9.71 26.32 -7.28
CA VAL A 370 9.50 26.27 -5.83
C VAL A 370 10.72 26.87 -5.17
N ALA A 371 10.52 27.88 -4.32
CA ALA A 371 11.53 28.29 -3.35
C ALA A 371 11.55 27.25 -2.22
N ASP A 372 12.58 26.41 -2.20
CA ASP A 372 12.68 25.25 -1.32
C ASP A 372 12.85 25.63 0.15
N ASP A 373 13.49 26.77 0.38
CA ASP A 373 13.67 27.39 1.68
C ASP A 373 12.45 28.22 2.15
N SER A 374 11.34 28.15 1.43
CA SER A 374 10.09 28.83 1.76
C SER A 374 9.02 27.81 2.15
N PHE A 375 8.39 28.01 3.31
CA PHE A 375 7.34 27.13 3.82
C PHE A 375 6.11 27.91 4.27
N LEU A 376 4.94 27.36 3.94
CA LEU A 376 3.64 27.82 4.39
C LEU A 376 2.76 26.62 4.74
N PHE A 377 2.08 26.71 5.87
CA PHE A 377 1.12 25.69 6.30
C PHE A 377 -0.27 25.97 5.69
N HIS A 378 -0.93 24.94 5.20
CA HIS A 378 -2.24 25.00 4.55
C HIS A 378 -3.21 24.04 5.25
N PHE A 379 -4.35 24.54 5.73
CA PHE A 379 -5.36 23.74 6.42
C PHE A 379 -6.11 22.79 5.46
N GLY A 380 -6.29 23.18 4.20
CA GLY A 380 -6.80 22.34 3.13
C GLY A 380 -8.33 22.30 3.01
N SER A 381 -8.85 22.81 1.89
CA SER A 381 -10.26 22.70 1.46
C SER A 381 -11.30 23.15 2.49
N VAL A 382 -10.94 24.03 3.43
CA VAL A 382 -11.82 24.43 4.53
C VAL A 382 -13.02 25.21 4.02
N SER A 383 -12.82 26.14 3.08
CA SER A 383 -13.92 26.90 2.46
C SER A 383 -14.83 26.06 1.57
N PHE A 384 -14.29 25.06 0.85
CA PHE A 384 -15.12 24.14 0.05
C PHE A 384 -16.02 23.28 0.93
N LYS A 385 -15.46 22.72 2.02
CA LYS A 385 -16.21 21.95 3.02
C LYS A 385 -17.25 22.83 3.74
N GLY A 386 -16.85 24.04 4.14
CA GLY A 386 -17.73 24.99 4.84
C GLY A 386 -18.87 25.54 3.97
N ALA A 387 -18.66 25.68 2.66
CA ALA A 387 -19.67 26.15 1.72
C ALA A 387 -20.56 25.03 1.15
N GLN A 388 -20.41 23.78 1.61
CA GLN A 388 -21.15 22.61 1.12
C GLN A 388 -21.09 22.42 -0.41
N ILE A 389 -19.97 22.83 -1.02
CA ILE A 389 -19.78 22.64 -2.46
C ILE A 389 -19.52 21.15 -2.71
N ASP A 390 -20.28 20.54 -3.63
CA ASP A 390 -19.99 19.19 -4.11
C ASP A 390 -18.68 19.20 -4.89
N TRP A 391 -17.60 19.00 -4.15
CA TRP A 391 -16.24 19.02 -4.65
C TRP A 391 -16.02 17.96 -5.73
N THR A 392 -16.64 16.78 -5.61
CA THR A 392 -16.45 15.67 -6.56
C THR A 392 -17.04 16.01 -7.91
N THR A 393 -18.28 16.50 -7.93
CA THR A 393 -18.94 16.91 -9.17
C THR A 393 -18.22 18.10 -9.82
N GLN A 394 -17.79 19.08 -9.02
CA GLN A 394 -17.04 20.24 -9.49
C GLN A 394 -15.69 19.84 -10.11
N MET A 395 -14.93 18.96 -9.45
CA MET A 395 -13.66 18.44 -9.93
C MET A 395 -13.82 17.67 -11.25
N LEU A 396 -14.82 16.77 -11.36
CA LEU A 396 -15.08 16.01 -12.58
C LEU A 396 -15.48 16.89 -13.76
N LYS A 397 -16.37 17.86 -13.52
CA LYS A 397 -16.80 18.82 -14.54
C LYS A 397 -15.63 19.63 -15.06
N ASN A 398 -14.82 20.18 -14.15
CA ASN A 398 -13.72 21.06 -14.53
C ASN A 398 -12.53 20.30 -15.13
N ASP A 399 -12.33 19.03 -14.73
CA ASP A 399 -11.38 18.16 -15.40
C ASP A 399 -11.74 18.01 -16.88
N LEU A 400 -13.01 17.75 -17.21
CA LEU A 400 -13.45 17.65 -18.61
C LEU A 400 -13.19 18.95 -19.39
N ILE A 401 -13.47 20.10 -18.80
CA ILE A 401 -13.19 21.43 -19.40
C ILE A 401 -11.68 21.58 -19.64
N PHE A 402 -10.86 21.26 -18.64
CA PHE A 402 -9.40 21.33 -18.74
C PHE A 402 -8.86 20.35 -19.79
N LYS A 403 -9.37 19.11 -19.84
CA LYS A 403 -9.02 18.08 -20.83
C LYS A 403 -9.32 18.56 -22.25
N GLN A 404 -10.49 19.15 -22.46
CA GLN A 404 -10.89 19.69 -23.76
C GLN A 404 -9.99 20.85 -24.18
N LYS A 405 -9.78 21.82 -23.29
CA LYS A 405 -8.95 23.01 -23.53
C LYS A 405 -7.50 22.65 -23.88
N TRP A 406 -6.92 21.67 -23.17
CA TRP A 406 -5.52 21.29 -23.32
C TRP A 406 -5.29 19.97 -24.07
N SER A 407 -6.28 19.51 -24.83
CA SER A 407 -6.23 18.23 -25.58
C SER A 407 -4.97 18.08 -26.44
N LYS A 408 -4.50 19.14 -27.12
CA LYS A 408 -3.25 19.16 -27.89
C LYS A 408 -1.98 19.44 -27.06
N GLY A 409 -2.12 20.08 -25.90
CA GLY A 409 -1.00 20.43 -25.01
C GLY A 409 -0.46 19.25 -24.19
N ARG A 410 -1.19 18.14 -24.15
CA ARG A 410 -0.79 16.88 -23.50
C ARG A 410 0.36 16.19 -24.22
N GLU A 411 0.40 16.26 -25.55
CA GLU A 411 1.45 15.63 -26.38
C GLU A 411 2.84 16.24 -26.13
N ASN A 412 2.90 17.50 -25.67
CA ASN A 412 4.13 18.23 -25.41
C ASN A 412 4.45 18.39 -23.91
N GLY A 413 3.76 17.67 -23.02
CA GLY A 413 4.03 17.70 -21.56
C GLY A 413 3.66 18.99 -20.84
N LEU A 414 2.89 19.88 -21.48
CA LEU A 414 2.41 21.13 -20.90
C LEU A 414 1.25 20.89 -19.94
N ALA A 415 0.34 19.98 -20.27
CA ALA A 415 -0.88 19.69 -19.53
C ALA A 415 -0.91 18.27 -18.94
N ASN A 416 0.14 17.90 -18.19
CA ASN A 416 0.14 16.68 -17.39
C ASN A 416 -0.63 16.92 -16.09
N HIS A 417 -1.96 16.84 -16.15
CA HIS A 417 -2.79 16.87 -14.96
C HIS A 417 -2.94 15.45 -14.41
N SER A 418 -2.33 15.19 -13.27
CA SER A 418 -2.51 13.90 -12.61
C SER A 418 -3.65 13.93 -11.60
N VAL A 419 -4.89 13.90 -12.09
CA VAL A 419 -6.06 13.52 -11.27
C VAL A 419 -5.72 12.21 -10.55
N GLY A 420 -5.04 11.32 -11.27
CA GLY A 420 -4.26 10.20 -10.77
C GLY A 420 -3.66 10.37 -9.39
N TYR A 421 -2.65 11.25 -9.26
CA TYR A 421 -1.88 11.39 -8.03
C TYR A 421 -2.67 12.04 -6.89
N TYR A 422 -3.54 12.99 -7.20
CA TYR A 422 -4.38 13.63 -6.18
C TYR A 422 -5.43 12.66 -5.64
N SER A 423 -6.15 11.97 -6.54
CA SER A 423 -7.13 10.96 -6.16
C SER A 423 -6.47 9.78 -5.45
N LEU A 424 -5.22 9.45 -5.78
CA LEU A 424 -4.43 8.47 -5.02
C LEU A 424 -4.16 8.92 -3.57
N GLN A 425 -3.82 10.20 -3.36
CA GLN A 425 -3.62 10.75 -2.02
C GLN A 425 -4.93 10.81 -1.22
N GLN A 426 -6.03 11.27 -1.83
CA GLN A 426 -7.33 11.30 -1.15
C GLN A 426 -7.84 9.89 -0.84
N GLY A 427 -7.57 8.92 -1.71
CA GLY A 427 -7.84 7.50 -1.44
C GLY A 427 -7.17 7.03 -0.16
N LYS A 428 -5.88 7.35 0.02
CA LYS A 428 -5.12 7.01 1.24
C LYS A 428 -5.64 7.71 2.49
N ILE A 429 -6.00 8.99 2.38
CA ILE A 429 -6.53 9.75 3.52
C ILE A 429 -7.89 9.17 3.95
N ALA A 430 -8.79 8.89 3.00
CA ALA A 430 -10.07 8.27 3.28
C ALA A 430 -9.90 6.85 3.87
N GLU A 431 -8.92 6.07 3.39
CA GLU A 431 -8.58 4.77 3.96
C GLU A 431 -8.08 4.88 5.41
N GLN A 432 -7.18 5.83 5.70
CA GLN A 432 -6.72 6.12 7.06
C GLN A 432 -7.86 6.53 8.00
N ASN A 433 -8.87 7.22 7.47
CA ASN A 433 -10.07 7.63 8.19
C ASN A 433 -11.17 6.54 8.23
N GLN A 434 -10.92 5.34 7.68
CA GLN A 434 -11.88 4.23 7.57
C GLN A 434 -13.13 4.53 6.72
N GLU A 435 -13.04 5.52 5.82
CA GLU A 435 -14.10 5.91 4.88
C GLU A 435 -14.00 5.11 3.58
N PHE A 436 -14.15 3.78 3.67
CA PHE A 436 -13.78 2.85 2.59
C PHE A 436 -14.48 3.11 1.24
N THR A 437 -15.75 3.53 1.25
CA THR A 437 -16.48 3.89 0.01
C THR A 437 -15.91 5.13 -0.68
N GLN A 438 -15.44 6.11 0.09
CA GLN A 438 -14.77 7.30 -0.45
C GLN A 438 -13.37 6.96 -0.93
N ALA A 439 -12.63 6.17 -0.14
CA ALA A 439 -11.31 5.67 -0.52
C ALA A 439 -11.36 4.93 -1.86
N PHE A 440 -12.32 4.02 -2.00
CA PHE A 440 -12.61 3.30 -3.23
C PHE A 440 -12.93 4.22 -4.41
N THR A 441 -13.76 5.24 -4.20
CA THR A 441 -14.13 6.21 -5.24
C THR A 441 -12.92 7.00 -5.72
N HIS A 442 -12.07 7.46 -4.80
CA HIS A 442 -10.85 8.19 -5.11
C HIS A 442 -9.83 7.31 -5.82
N TYR A 443 -9.63 6.08 -5.36
CA TYR A 443 -8.78 5.13 -6.04
C TYR A 443 -9.27 4.80 -7.46
N ARG A 444 -10.58 4.63 -7.67
CA ARG A 444 -11.18 4.46 -8.99
C ARG A 444 -10.88 5.64 -9.91
N LEU A 445 -10.99 6.87 -9.41
CA LEU A 445 -10.65 8.09 -10.16
C LEU A 445 -9.16 8.17 -10.48
N ALA A 446 -8.30 7.64 -9.60
CA ALA A 446 -6.85 7.59 -9.81
C ALA A 446 -6.42 6.64 -10.95
N LEU A 447 -7.30 5.71 -11.36
CA LEU A 447 -7.09 4.81 -12.49
C LEU A 447 -7.51 5.42 -13.84
N GLU A 448 -8.31 6.48 -13.83
CA GLU A 448 -8.76 7.17 -15.06
C GLU A 448 -7.62 8.00 -15.70
N ASP A 449 -6.47 8.11 -15.03
CA ASP A 449 -5.27 8.80 -15.50
C ASP A 449 -4.18 7.81 -15.95
N ARG A 450 -3.83 7.88 -17.25
CA ARG A 450 -2.82 7.02 -17.89
C ARG A 450 -1.42 7.15 -17.28
N LEU A 451 -1.08 8.28 -16.65
CA LEU A 451 0.26 8.50 -16.06
C LEU A 451 0.44 7.86 -14.68
N THR A 452 -0.65 7.57 -13.96
CA THR A 452 -0.61 6.97 -12.63
C THR A 452 -1.13 5.55 -12.58
N ALA A 453 -1.74 5.06 -13.66
CA ALA A 453 -2.41 3.77 -13.73
C ALA A 453 -1.61 2.61 -13.09
N GLU A 454 -0.29 2.56 -13.28
CA GLU A 454 0.56 1.50 -12.71
C GLU A 454 0.74 1.60 -11.19
N LYS A 455 1.01 2.81 -10.65
CA LYS A 455 1.08 3.04 -9.19
C LYS A 455 -0.28 2.95 -8.51
N SER A 456 -1.32 3.44 -9.18
CA SER A 456 -2.72 3.33 -8.74
C SER A 456 -3.16 1.87 -8.68
N ALA A 457 -2.79 1.07 -9.68
CA ALA A 457 -3.08 -0.35 -9.69
C ALA A 457 -2.47 -1.07 -8.48
N THR A 458 -1.21 -0.81 -8.11
CA THR A 458 -0.57 -1.44 -6.95
C THR A 458 -1.26 -1.12 -5.62
N LEU A 459 -1.65 0.14 -5.40
CA LEU A 459 -2.32 0.53 -4.14
C LEU A 459 -3.76 0.03 -4.07
N ILE A 460 -4.46 0.00 -5.20
CA ILE A 460 -5.81 -0.54 -5.31
C ILE A 460 -5.81 -2.04 -5.06
N LYS A 461 -4.77 -2.73 -5.52
CA LYS A 461 -4.55 -4.15 -5.29
C LYS A 461 -4.46 -4.47 -3.79
N GLU A 462 -3.70 -3.67 -3.03
CA GLU A 462 -3.56 -3.82 -1.58
C GLU A 462 -4.88 -3.49 -0.85
N PHE A 463 -5.52 -2.39 -1.22
CA PHE A 463 -6.79 -1.93 -0.64
C PHE A 463 -7.96 -2.92 -0.86
N LEU A 464 -8.15 -3.40 -2.09
CA LEU A 464 -9.23 -4.35 -2.41
C LEU A 464 -9.03 -5.70 -1.72
N ALA A 465 -7.77 -6.15 -1.59
CA ALA A 465 -7.45 -7.41 -0.92
C ALA A 465 -7.82 -7.39 0.58
N GLN A 466 -7.72 -6.22 1.22
CA GLN A 466 -7.96 -6.04 2.66
C GLN A 466 -9.42 -5.70 3.00
N HIS A 467 -10.14 -4.98 2.13
CA HIS A 467 -11.40 -4.34 2.52
C HIS A 467 -12.65 -4.74 1.73
N TYR A 468 -12.54 -5.52 0.64
CA TYR A 468 -13.70 -5.87 -0.20
C TYR A 468 -13.83 -7.38 -0.44
N SER A 469 -15.07 -7.82 -0.71
CA SER A 469 -15.37 -9.20 -1.09
C SER A 469 -14.81 -9.54 -2.47
N VAL A 470 -14.60 -10.84 -2.72
CA VAL A 470 -14.15 -11.37 -4.01
C VAL A 470 -15.09 -10.92 -5.15
N GLU A 471 -16.40 -10.96 -4.89
CA GLU A 471 -17.46 -10.55 -5.82
C GLU A 471 -17.39 -9.05 -6.18
N SER A 472 -17.16 -8.19 -5.18
CA SER A 472 -17.02 -6.73 -5.38
C SER A 472 -15.75 -6.39 -6.17
N SER A 473 -14.68 -7.16 -5.96
CA SER A 473 -13.40 -7.00 -6.66
C SER A 473 -13.50 -7.41 -8.13
N LEU A 474 -14.27 -8.47 -8.43
CA LEU A 474 -14.54 -8.95 -9.79
C LEU A 474 -15.40 -8.01 -10.61
N GLU A 475 -16.47 -7.46 -10.02
CA GLU A 475 -17.35 -6.54 -10.73
C GLU A 475 -16.61 -5.25 -11.12
N LEU A 476 -15.75 -4.75 -10.23
CA LEU A 476 -14.89 -3.61 -10.55
C LEU A 476 -13.90 -3.95 -11.67
N LEU A 477 -13.29 -5.14 -11.63
CA LEU A 477 -12.37 -5.61 -12.68
C LEU A 477 -13.05 -5.76 -14.04
N ARG A 478 -14.31 -6.22 -14.06
CA ARG A 478 -15.12 -6.33 -15.28
C ARG A 478 -15.34 -4.95 -15.90
N VAL A 479 -15.81 -3.99 -15.10
CA VAL A 479 -16.05 -2.60 -15.53
C VAL A 479 -14.76 -1.94 -16.04
N LEU A 480 -13.62 -2.20 -15.39
CA LEU A 480 -12.31 -1.68 -15.80
C LEU A 480 -11.83 -2.26 -17.13
N ARG A 481 -11.99 -3.58 -17.35
CA ARG A 481 -11.63 -4.24 -18.61
C ARG A 481 -12.52 -3.83 -19.78
N GLU A 482 -13.79 -3.52 -19.52
CA GLU A 482 -14.74 -3.04 -20.54
C GLU A 482 -14.42 -1.61 -20.98
N LYS A 483 -14.03 -0.72 -20.05
CA LYS A 483 -13.77 0.69 -20.35
C LYS A 483 -12.36 0.97 -20.88
N PHE A 484 -11.36 0.15 -20.54
CA PHE A 484 -9.96 0.41 -20.87
C PHE A 484 -9.28 -0.84 -21.48
N PRO A 485 -9.30 -1.01 -22.82
CA PRO A 485 -8.76 -2.19 -23.48
C PRO A 485 -7.25 -2.42 -23.24
N GLU A 486 -6.49 -1.35 -23.03
CA GLU A 486 -5.05 -1.40 -22.70
C GLU A 486 -4.75 -1.92 -21.28
N VAL A 487 -5.72 -1.89 -20.36
CA VAL A 487 -5.61 -2.49 -19.01
C VAL A 487 -5.71 -4.02 -19.07
N LYS A 488 -6.16 -4.62 -20.19
CA LYS A 488 -6.14 -6.08 -20.39
C LYS A 488 -4.76 -6.71 -20.24
N ASN A 489 -3.70 -5.93 -20.47
CA ASN A 489 -2.31 -6.40 -20.41
C ASN A 489 -1.65 -6.19 -19.05
N LEU A 490 -2.31 -5.53 -18.10
CA LEU A 490 -1.83 -5.53 -16.72
C LEU A 490 -2.09 -6.92 -16.14
N GLN A 491 -1.01 -7.59 -15.68
CA GLN A 491 -1.03 -8.85 -14.91
C GLN A 491 -1.79 -8.75 -13.58
N PHE A 492 -2.72 -7.80 -13.44
CA PHE A 492 -3.45 -7.46 -12.23
C PHE A 492 -4.17 -8.64 -11.58
N VAL A 493 -4.70 -9.59 -12.37
CA VAL A 493 -5.36 -10.80 -11.86
C VAL A 493 -4.36 -11.88 -11.47
N ALA A 494 -3.19 -11.93 -12.13
CA ALA A 494 -2.12 -12.84 -11.74
C ALA A 494 -1.47 -12.34 -10.44
N ASP A 495 -1.10 -11.07 -10.31
CA ASP A 495 -0.26 -10.66 -9.19
C ASP A 495 -0.99 -10.57 -7.84
N LEU A 496 -2.33 -10.66 -7.84
CA LEU A 496 -3.12 -10.84 -6.61
C LEU A 496 -2.80 -12.24 -6.06
N ASN A 497 -1.81 -12.32 -5.17
CA ASN A 497 -1.37 -13.51 -4.43
C ASN A 497 -2.49 -13.99 -3.46
N ILE A 498 -3.64 -14.35 -4.03
CA ILE A 498 -4.93 -14.61 -3.38
C ILE A 498 -5.35 -16.06 -3.68
N TRP A 499 -4.50 -16.87 -4.33
CA TRP A 499 -4.79 -18.25 -4.69
C TRP A 499 -5.47 -19.03 -3.56
N ASP A 500 -4.95 -18.90 -2.34
CA ASP A 500 -5.50 -19.58 -1.16
C ASP A 500 -6.95 -19.16 -0.83
N LYS A 501 -7.29 -17.87 -1.01
CA LYS A 501 -8.66 -17.35 -0.80
C LYS A 501 -9.59 -17.75 -1.95
N TRP A 502 -9.09 -17.80 -3.18
CA TRP A 502 -9.84 -18.26 -4.35
C TRP A 502 -10.14 -19.76 -4.31
N GLN A 503 -9.16 -20.57 -3.92
CA GLN A 503 -9.32 -22.02 -3.81
C GLN A 503 -10.39 -22.37 -2.77
N ASN A 504 -10.39 -21.68 -1.63
CA ASN A 504 -11.41 -21.83 -0.61
C ASN A 504 -12.80 -21.39 -1.10
N GLU A 505 -12.89 -20.30 -1.87
CA GLU A 505 -14.16 -19.83 -2.44
C GLU A 505 -14.70 -20.80 -3.49
N VAL A 506 -13.87 -21.27 -4.43
CA VAL A 506 -14.27 -22.28 -5.44
C VAL A 506 -14.74 -23.55 -4.75
N LYS A 507 -14.03 -24.00 -3.71
CA LYS A 507 -14.43 -25.17 -2.92
C LYS A 507 -15.77 -24.95 -2.22
N SER A 508 -15.97 -23.77 -1.60
CA SER A 508 -17.25 -23.41 -0.97
C SER A 508 -18.41 -23.37 -1.96
N LEU A 509 -18.19 -22.81 -3.16
CA LEU A 509 -19.20 -22.76 -4.21
C LEU A 509 -19.55 -24.15 -4.74
N LEU A 510 -18.56 -25.05 -4.87
CA LEU A 510 -18.78 -26.45 -5.23
C LEU A 510 -19.58 -27.19 -4.16
N GLU A 511 -19.24 -27.02 -2.88
CA GLU A 511 -19.96 -27.62 -1.75
C GLU A 511 -21.42 -27.13 -1.66
N LYS A 512 -21.66 -25.86 -2.00
CA LYS A 512 -23.01 -25.26 -2.06
C LYS A 512 -23.79 -25.59 -3.34
N GLY A 513 -23.18 -26.29 -4.30
CA GLY A 513 -23.80 -26.58 -5.60
C GLY A 513 -23.95 -25.37 -6.53
N GLU A 514 -23.24 -24.27 -6.27
CA GLU A 514 -23.29 -23.03 -7.06
C GLU A 514 -22.35 -23.10 -8.28
N PHE A 515 -22.55 -24.12 -9.12
CA PHE A 515 -21.63 -24.49 -10.22
C PHE A 515 -21.42 -23.39 -11.26
N GLU A 516 -22.45 -22.60 -11.60
CA GLU A 516 -22.34 -21.52 -12.59
C GLU A 516 -21.45 -20.38 -12.08
N LYS A 517 -21.53 -20.05 -10.79
CA LYS A 517 -20.65 -19.05 -10.17
C LYS A 517 -19.21 -19.54 -10.14
N ALA A 518 -18.99 -20.80 -9.73
CA ALA A 518 -17.67 -21.42 -9.74
C ALA A 518 -17.05 -21.44 -11.16
N LEU A 519 -17.86 -21.75 -12.18
CA LEU A 519 -17.43 -21.78 -13.58
C LEU A 519 -17.04 -20.39 -14.09
N LEU A 520 -17.85 -19.36 -13.80
CA LEU A 520 -17.56 -17.97 -14.16
C LEU A 520 -16.24 -17.51 -13.53
N LEU A 521 -16.06 -17.88 -12.25
CA LEU A 521 -14.85 -17.60 -11.48
C LEU A 521 -13.61 -18.17 -12.14
N LEU A 522 -13.60 -19.48 -12.35
CA LEU A 522 -12.46 -20.20 -12.89
C LEU A 522 -12.12 -19.76 -14.32
N LYS A 523 -13.13 -19.49 -15.16
CA LYS A 523 -12.92 -18.96 -16.53
C LYS A 523 -12.30 -17.55 -16.52
N SER A 524 -12.64 -16.72 -15.53
CA SER A 524 -12.06 -15.38 -15.40
C SER A 524 -10.57 -15.42 -15.02
N LEU A 525 -10.11 -16.52 -14.42
CA LEU A 525 -8.74 -16.75 -13.98
C LEU A 525 -7.84 -17.36 -15.07
N VAL A 526 -8.39 -18.08 -16.05
CA VAL A 526 -7.59 -18.68 -17.15
C VAL A 526 -6.62 -17.69 -17.84
N PRO A 527 -6.99 -16.43 -18.12
CA PRO A 527 -6.08 -15.45 -18.73
C PRO A 527 -4.91 -15.02 -17.84
N SER A 528 -4.94 -15.27 -16.53
CA SER A 528 -3.86 -14.88 -15.60
C SER A 528 -2.61 -15.76 -15.76
N GLY A 529 -2.77 -16.98 -16.28
CA GLY A 529 -1.69 -17.97 -16.44
C GLY A 529 -1.15 -18.55 -15.14
N GLN A 530 -1.68 -18.16 -13.97
CA GLN A 530 -1.28 -18.71 -12.68
C GLN A 530 -1.98 -20.02 -12.38
N ASP A 531 -1.20 -20.99 -11.88
CA ASP A 531 -1.59 -22.36 -11.55
C ASP A 531 -2.65 -22.97 -12.49
N LEU A 532 -2.37 -22.92 -13.79
CA LEU A 532 -3.23 -23.48 -14.84
C LEU A 532 -3.58 -24.95 -14.59
N PHE A 533 -2.70 -25.70 -13.92
CA PHE A 533 -2.97 -27.07 -13.50
C PHE A 533 -4.19 -27.14 -12.59
N MET A 534 -4.19 -26.38 -11.49
CA MET A 534 -5.31 -26.38 -10.54
C MET A 534 -6.58 -25.77 -11.13
N ILE A 535 -6.48 -24.71 -11.93
CA ILE A 535 -7.64 -24.11 -12.61
C ILE A 535 -8.31 -25.14 -13.54
N TYR A 536 -7.53 -25.88 -14.34
CA TYR A 536 -8.07 -26.91 -15.21
C TYR A 536 -8.63 -28.10 -14.42
N ASN A 537 -8.03 -28.47 -13.29
CA ASN A 537 -8.59 -29.47 -12.39
C ASN A 537 -9.99 -29.07 -11.89
N TYR A 538 -10.13 -27.87 -11.29
CA TYR A 538 -11.41 -27.39 -10.79
C TYR A 538 -12.46 -27.17 -11.89
N LEU A 539 -12.05 -26.71 -13.09
CA LEU A 539 -12.96 -26.66 -14.24
C LEU A 539 -13.47 -28.04 -14.64
N GLY A 540 -12.62 -29.06 -14.57
CA GLY A 540 -13.00 -30.45 -14.75
C GLY A 540 -14.00 -30.92 -13.70
N LEU A 541 -13.73 -30.66 -12.42
CA LEU A 541 -14.61 -31.03 -11.30
C LEU A 541 -15.98 -30.36 -11.39
N VAL A 542 -16.05 -29.05 -11.65
CA VAL A 542 -17.33 -28.33 -11.85
C VAL A 542 -18.15 -29.01 -12.94
N ARG A 543 -17.54 -29.31 -14.09
CA ARG A 543 -18.25 -29.96 -15.21
C ARG A 543 -18.62 -31.41 -14.90
N TYR A 544 -17.79 -32.11 -14.15
CA TYR A 544 -18.06 -33.47 -13.69
C TYR A 544 -19.30 -33.48 -12.77
N TYR A 545 -19.38 -32.59 -11.78
CA TYR A 545 -20.54 -32.48 -10.89
C TYR A 545 -21.83 -32.04 -11.61
N GLN A 546 -21.70 -31.25 -12.69
CA GLN A 546 -22.81 -30.93 -13.58
C GLN A 546 -23.18 -32.08 -14.56
N SER A 547 -22.55 -33.24 -14.47
CA SER A 547 -22.72 -34.39 -15.39
C SER A 547 -22.36 -34.10 -16.86
N PHE A 548 -21.59 -33.04 -17.13
CA PHE A 548 -21.06 -32.73 -18.46
C PHE A 548 -19.73 -33.44 -18.71
N PHE A 549 -19.76 -34.78 -18.72
CA PHE A 549 -18.55 -35.62 -18.71
C PHE A 549 -17.61 -35.40 -19.90
N ALA A 550 -18.13 -35.07 -21.09
CA ALA A 550 -17.29 -34.76 -22.27
C ALA A 550 -16.45 -33.48 -22.08
N GLU A 551 -17.05 -32.45 -21.47
CA GLU A 551 -16.34 -31.21 -21.13
C GLU A 551 -15.37 -31.44 -19.97
N ALA A 552 -15.79 -32.20 -18.95
CA ALA A 552 -14.93 -32.58 -17.82
C ALA A 552 -13.67 -33.31 -18.30
N SER A 553 -13.84 -34.31 -19.19
CA SER A 553 -12.73 -35.05 -19.81
C SER A 553 -11.75 -34.13 -20.54
N THR A 554 -12.26 -33.09 -21.20
CA THR A 554 -11.43 -32.10 -21.90
C THR A 554 -10.58 -31.28 -20.94
N TRP A 555 -11.15 -30.84 -19.81
CA TRP A 555 -10.42 -30.06 -18.80
C TRP A 555 -9.40 -30.90 -18.04
N PHE A 556 -9.77 -32.12 -17.62
CA PHE A 556 -8.84 -33.04 -16.99
C PHE A 556 -7.68 -33.43 -17.91
N LYS A 557 -7.92 -33.63 -19.22
CA LYS A 557 -6.84 -33.81 -20.21
C LYS A 557 -5.86 -32.64 -20.23
N LYS A 558 -6.34 -31.40 -20.11
CA LYS A 558 -5.48 -30.21 -20.06
C LYS A 558 -4.69 -30.13 -18.75
N ALA A 559 -5.29 -30.49 -17.61
CA ALA A 559 -4.58 -30.58 -16.34
C ALA A 559 -3.46 -31.65 -16.38
N LEU A 560 -3.78 -32.84 -16.87
CA LEU A 560 -2.84 -33.96 -16.99
C LEU A 560 -1.76 -33.73 -18.07
N ALA A 561 -2.01 -32.86 -19.05
CA ALA A 561 -0.96 -32.42 -19.96
C ALA A 561 0.13 -31.58 -19.23
N ILE A 562 -0.21 -30.93 -18.12
CA ILE A 562 0.71 -30.13 -17.30
C ILE A 562 1.38 -31.03 -16.24
N LYS A 563 0.60 -31.82 -15.49
CA LYS A 563 1.09 -32.79 -14.51
C LYS A 563 0.55 -34.20 -14.80
N PRO A 564 1.24 -35.00 -15.65
CA PRO A 564 0.72 -36.29 -16.10
C PRO A 564 0.60 -37.38 -15.03
N GLY A 565 1.28 -37.24 -13.89
CA GLY A 565 1.30 -38.23 -12.81
C GLY A 565 0.47 -37.82 -11.58
N ASP A 566 -0.38 -36.81 -11.69
CA ASP A 566 -1.23 -36.37 -10.58
C ASP A 566 -2.37 -37.37 -10.35
N GLU A 567 -2.36 -38.03 -9.20
CA GLU A 567 -3.21 -39.19 -8.91
C GLU A 567 -4.69 -38.80 -8.76
N ASP A 568 -4.99 -37.67 -8.14
CA ASP A 568 -6.37 -37.18 -7.94
C ASP A 568 -7.02 -36.83 -9.27
N VAL A 569 -6.29 -36.11 -10.13
CA VAL A 569 -6.81 -35.76 -11.46
C VAL A 569 -6.95 -37.01 -12.33
N LEU A 570 -6.05 -37.99 -12.20
CA LEU A 570 -6.14 -39.27 -12.92
C LEU A 570 -7.35 -40.10 -12.48
N LEU A 571 -7.66 -40.14 -11.20
CA LEU A 571 -8.86 -40.81 -10.67
C LEU A 571 -10.14 -40.17 -11.23
N ASN A 572 -10.23 -38.84 -11.14
CA ASN A 572 -11.38 -38.09 -11.66
C ASN A 572 -11.51 -38.24 -13.18
N PHE A 573 -10.39 -38.21 -13.91
CA PHE A 573 -10.36 -38.43 -15.35
C PHE A 573 -10.76 -39.86 -15.73
N HIS A 574 -10.26 -40.85 -14.99
CA HIS A 574 -10.60 -42.26 -15.18
C HIS A 574 -12.09 -42.47 -15.00
N ASP A 575 -12.67 -42.05 -13.88
CA ASP A 575 -14.12 -42.19 -13.63
C ASP A 575 -14.95 -41.46 -14.71
N THR A 576 -14.54 -40.24 -15.07
CA THR A 576 -15.17 -39.47 -16.17
C THR A 576 -15.18 -40.26 -17.49
N CYS A 577 -14.06 -40.89 -17.85
CA CYS A 577 -13.95 -41.66 -19.09
C CYS A 577 -14.68 -43.01 -19.02
N ILE A 578 -14.75 -43.64 -17.85
CA ILE A 578 -15.59 -44.82 -17.62
C ILE A 578 -17.07 -44.46 -17.81
N ARG A 579 -17.54 -43.31 -17.30
CA ARG A 579 -18.90 -42.81 -17.52
C ARG A 579 -19.18 -42.48 -19.00
N LEU A 580 -18.17 -42.06 -19.75
CA LEU A 580 -18.26 -41.85 -21.21
C LEU A 580 -18.11 -43.13 -22.05
N GLY A 581 -17.64 -44.23 -21.47
CA GLY A 581 -17.25 -45.43 -22.22
C GLY A 581 -15.96 -45.30 -23.04
N ASP A 582 -15.15 -44.26 -22.79
CA ASP A 582 -13.90 -43.98 -23.53
C ASP A 582 -12.68 -44.57 -22.80
N THR A 583 -12.61 -45.90 -22.73
CA THR A 583 -11.50 -46.61 -22.06
C THR A 583 -10.15 -46.37 -22.75
N LYS A 584 -10.14 -46.08 -24.05
CA LYS A 584 -8.94 -45.77 -24.83
C LYS A 584 -8.26 -44.47 -24.38
N ALA A 585 -9.04 -43.46 -24.01
CA ALA A 585 -8.48 -42.21 -23.50
C ALA A 585 -7.80 -42.39 -22.14
N VAL A 586 -8.32 -43.28 -21.29
CA VAL A 586 -7.69 -43.63 -20.01
C VAL A 586 -6.36 -44.33 -20.25
N GLU A 587 -6.31 -45.33 -21.13
CA GLU A 587 -5.09 -46.07 -21.46
C GLU A 587 -3.95 -45.15 -21.92
N ALA A 588 -4.24 -44.26 -22.86
CA ALA A 588 -3.24 -43.34 -23.43
C ALA A 588 -2.63 -42.38 -22.40
N ILE A 589 -3.37 -42.03 -21.35
CA ILE A 589 -2.89 -41.14 -20.28
C ILE A 589 -2.23 -41.95 -19.16
N LEU A 590 -2.77 -43.14 -18.84
CA LEU A 590 -2.20 -44.03 -17.83
C LEU A 590 -0.80 -44.52 -18.22
N GLU A 591 -0.57 -44.85 -19.49
CA GLU A 591 0.76 -45.20 -20.00
C GLU A 591 1.78 -44.10 -19.72
N LYS A 592 1.38 -42.83 -19.88
CA LYS A 592 2.23 -41.69 -19.56
C LYS A 592 2.44 -41.54 -18.06
N ALA A 593 1.37 -41.64 -17.26
CA ALA A 593 1.43 -41.51 -15.80
C ALA A 593 2.35 -42.58 -15.17
N LEU A 594 2.30 -43.82 -15.65
CA LEU A 594 3.13 -44.94 -15.20
C LEU A 594 4.62 -44.73 -15.50
N LEU A 595 4.99 -43.94 -16.51
CA LEU A 595 6.38 -43.57 -16.75
C LEU A 595 6.93 -42.60 -15.69
N TYR A 596 6.06 -41.77 -15.10
CA TYR A 596 6.44 -40.81 -14.07
C TYR A 596 6.44 -41.42 -12.67
N ASN A 597 5.47 -42.28 -12.35
CA ASN A 597 5.37 -42.94 -11.05
C ASN A 597 4.99 -44.43 -11.18
N PRO A 598 5.91 -45.31 -11.61
CA PRO A 598 5.64 -46.73 -11.86
C PRO A 598 5.26 -47.52 -10.61
N SER A 599 5.59 -47.01 -9.42
CA SER A 599 5.24 -47.60 -8.13
C SER A 599 3.82 -47.27 -7.67
N SER A 600 3.15 -46.26 -8.26
CA SER A 600 1.87 -45.74 -7.78
C SER A 600 0.79 -46.83 -7.63
N PRO A 601 0.21 -47.00 -6.43
CA PRO A 601 -0.91 -47.89 -6.19
C PRO A 601 -2.16 -47.51 -7.00
N VAL A 602 -2.43 -46.21 -7.14
CA VAL A 602 -3.57 -45.68 -7.91
C VAL A 602 -3.45 -46.04 -9.39
N LEU A 603 -2.26 -45.90 -9.98
CA LEU A 603 -2.05 -46.26 -11.38
C LEU A 603 -2.12 -47.77 -11.62
N LYS A 604 -1.65 -48.58 -10.66
CA LYS A 604 -1.79 -50.04 -10.70
C LYS A 604 -3.26 -50.46 -10.60
N MET A 605 -4.06 -49.80 -9.76
CA MET A 605 -5.51 -50.01 -9.66
C MET A 605 -6.20 -49.72 -11.01
N ILE A 606 -5.97 -48.54 -11.59
CA ILE A 606 -6.57 -48.15 -12.88
C ILE A 606 -6.14 -49.15 -13.98
N SER A 607 -4.88 -49.59 -13.96
CA SER A 607 -4.36 -50.60 -14.90
C SER A 607 -5.07 -51.94 -14.74
N HIS A 608 -5.24 -52.42 -13.50
CA HIS A 608 -5.93 -53.68 -13.19
C HIS A 608 -7.40 -53.62 -13.58
N GLU A 609 -8.09 -52.52 -13.32
CA GLU A 609 -9.50 -52.33 -13.72
C GLU A 609 -9.64 -52.29 -15.25
N LEU A 610 -8.73 -51.62 -15.96
CA LEU A 610 -8.70 -51.67 -17.42
C LEU A 610 -8.39 -53.07 -17.96
N GLN A 611 -7.53 -53.83 -17.28
CA GLN A 611 -7.22 -55.20 -17.64
C GLN A 611 -8.41 -56.13 -17.40
N ARG A 612 -9.16 -55.95 -16.30
CA ARG A 612 -10.41 -56.66 -15.99
C ARG A 612 -11.48 -56.37 -17.02
N LEU A 613 -11.67 -55.09 -17.39
CA LEU A 613 -12.55 -54.66 -18.47
C LEU A 613 -12.16 -55.28 -19.84
N LYS A 614 -10.93 -55.79 -19.97
CA LYS A 614 -10.41 -56.48 -21.16
C LYS A 614 -10.40 -58.02 -21.07
N SER A 615 -10.37 -58.62 -19.87
CA SER A 615 -9.94 -60.02 -19.68
C SER A 615 -11.02 -61.06 -19.43
N GLU A 616 -12.24 -60.70 -19.02
CA GLU A 616 -13.31 -61.68 -18.79
C GLU A 616 -14.52 -61.40 -19.69
N ASN A 617 -15.19 -62.49 -20.08
CA ASN A 617 -16.33 -62.64 -20.98
C ASN A 617 -16.94 -61.32 -21.47
N PRO A 618 -17.09 -61.08 -22.79
CA PRO A 618 -17.66 -59.84 -23.29
C PRO A 618 -19.10 -59.74 -22.80
N LEU A 619 -19.29 -59.04 -21.69
CA LEU A 619 -20.46 -58.22 -21.46
C LEU A 619 -20.72 -57.55 -22.82
N SER A 620 -21.92 -57.75 -23.38
CA SER A 620 -22.28 -56.90 -24.51
C SER A 620 -22.07 -55.46 -24.04
N ALA A 621 -21.41 -54.64 -24.85
CA ALA A 621 -21.20 -53.24 -24.49
C ALA A 621 -22.55 -52.57 -24.09
N GLU A 622 -23.67 -53.11 -24.58
CA GLU A 622 -25.04 -52.85 -24.13
C GLU A 622 -25.28 -53.15 -22.64
N ASN A 623 -25.03 -54.36 -22.13
CA ASN A 623 -25.27 -54.69 -20.72
C ASN A 623 -24.41 -53.83 -19.78
N LEU A 624 -23.16 -53.56 -20.13
CA LEU A 624 -22.29 -52.67 -19.35
C LEU A 624 -22.72 -51.21 -19.40
N ALA A 625 -23.12 -50.70 -20.57
CA ALA A 625 -23.64 -49.34 -20.71
C ALA A 625 -24.97 -49.18 -19.96
N GLN A 626 -25.82 -50.20 -20.00
CA GLN A 626 -27.10 -50.25 -19.31
C GLN A 626 -26.89 -50.30 -17.79
N LEU A 627 -26.01 -51.18 -17.28
CA LEU A 627 -25.62 -51.22 -15.87
C LEU A 627 -25.03 -49.88 -15.39
N ARG A 628 -24.22 -49.21 -16.21
CA ARG A 628 -23.65 -47.89 -15.88
C ARG A 628 -24.70 -46.78 -15.86
N SER A 629 -25.63 -46.79 -16.82
CA SER A 629 -26.74 -45.84 -16.87
C SER A 629 -27.64 -45.98 -15.65
N TYR A 630 -28.04 -47.21 -15.32
CA TYR A 630 -28.85 -47.46 -14.15
C TYR A 630 -28.14 -47.14 -12.84
N ASN A 631 -26.85 -47.47 -12.70
CA ASN A 631 -26.12 -47.11 -11.48
C ASN A 631 -25.98 -45.59 -11.29
N ALA A 632 -25.87 -44.81 -12.36
CA ALA A 632 -25.87 -43.34 -12.26
C ALA A 632 -27.25 -42.80 -11.81
N GLU A 633 -28.33 -43.40 -12.28
CA GLU A 633 -29.69 -43.09 -11.85
C GLU A 633 -29.92 -43.49 -10.39
N ILE A 634 -29.48 -44.70 -9.99
CA ILE A 634 -29.50 -45.18 -8.61
C ILE A 634 -28.71 -44.23 -7.69
N GLU A 635 -27.49 -43.83 -8.06
CA GLU A 635 -26.68 -42.85 -7.31
C GLU A 635 -27.39 -41.50 -7.15
N ASN A 636 -28.22 -41.10 -8.13
CA ASN A 636 -29.01 -39.88 -8.04
C ASN A 636 -30.21 -40.05 -7.09
N LEU A 637 -30.96 -41.15 -7.22
CA LEU A 637 -32.08 -41.50 -6.33
C LEU A 637 -31.62 -41.60 -4.87
N LEU A 638 -30.46 -42.23 -4.62
CA LEU A 638 -29.84 -42.27 -3.31
C LEU A 638 -29.51 -40.85 -2.82
N ARG A 639 -28.89 -39.98 -3.63
CA ARG A 639 -28.61 -38.60 -3.21
C ARG A 639 -29.85 -37.76 -2.88
N GLU A 640 -30.96 -38.00 -3.60
CA GLU A 640 -32.24 -37.32 -3.36
C GLU A 640 -33.04 -37.93 -2.20
N GLY A 641 -32.54 -39.01 -1.60
CA GLY A 641 -33.19 -39.69 -0.48
C GLY A 641 -34.34 -40.63 -0.86
N LEU A 642 -34.42 -41.01 -2.13
CA LEU A 642 -35.44 -41.88 -2.71
C LEU A 642 -35.00 -43.36 -2.68
N TRP A 643 -34.68 -43.86 -1.49
CA TRP A 643 -34.02 -45.18 -1.29
C TRP A 643 -34.87 -46.38 -1.75
N GLU A 644 -36.20 -46.30 -1.66
CA GLU A 644 -37.10 -47.38 -2.10
C GLU A 644 -37.10 -47.53 -3.63
N GLN A 645 -37.11 -46.41 -4.35
CA GLN A 645 -37.02 -46.41 -5.82
C GLN A 645 -35.63 -46.88 -6.28
N ALA A 646 -34.59 -46.52 -5.54
CA ALA A 646 -33.25 -47.02 -5.78
C ALA A 646 -33.19 -48.56 -5.62
N LEU A 647 -33.89 -49.13 -4.62
CA LEU A 647 -33.95 -50.58 -4.42
C LEU A 647 -34.75 -51.29 -5.51
N GLU A 648 -35.90 -50.76 -5.93
CA GLU A 648 -36.67 -51.32 -7.05
C GLU A 648 -35.80 -51.42 -8.32
N LEU A 649 -35.04 -50.37 -8.61
CA LEU A 649 -34.13 -50.35 -9.76
C LEU A 649 -32.94 -51.29 -9.56
N LEU A 650 -32.42 -51.40 -8.34
CA LEU A 650 -31.35 -52.35 -8.00
C LEU A 650 -31.80 -53.82 -8.08
N ASP A 651 -33.06 -54.13 -7.73
CA ASP A 651 -33.67 -55.46 -7.88
C ASP A 651 -33.79 -55.90 -9.35
N GLU A 652 -33.97 -54.94 -10.27
CA GLU A 652 -33.95 -55.18 -11.71
C GLU A 652 -32.53 -55.34 -12.27
N VAL A 653 -31.57 -54.59 -11.71
CA VAL A 653 -30.21 -54.44 -12.25
C VAL A 653 -29.24 -55.48 -11.73
N LEU A 654 -29.33 -55.86 -10.45
CA LEU A 654 -28.41 -56.82 -9.82
C LEU A 654 -28.46 -58.23 -10.46
N PRO A 655 -29.62 -58.78 -10.88
CA PRO A 655 -29.66 -60.06 -11.59
C PRO A 655 -28.95 -60.07 -12.94
N LEU A 656 -28.75 -58.90 -13.57
CA LEU A 656 -28.01 -58.79 -14.83
C LEU A 656 -26.54 -59.15 -14.66
N GLU A 657 -25.93 -58.71 -13.55
CA GLU A 657 -24.56 -59.04 -13.14
C GLU A 657 -24.45 -59.08 -11.61
N PRO A 658 -24.66 -60.26 -10.98
CA PRO A 658 -24.74 -60.41 -9.53
C PRO A 658 -23.46 -60.02 -8.77
N GLU A 659 -22.32 -59.99 -9.45
CA GLU A 659 -20.99 -59.69 -8.90
C GLU A 659 -20.55 -58.25 -9.19
N TYR A 660 -21.43 -57.41 -9.78
CA TYR A 660 -21.07 -56.02 -10.07
C TYR A 660 -20.95 -55.19 -8.80
N TYR A 661 -19.69 -55.00 -8.36
CA TYR A 661 -19.34 -54.41 -7.07
C TYR A 661 -19.97 -53.03 -6.78
N ARG A 662 -20.20 -52.18 -7.79
CA ARG A 662 -20.87 -50.87 -7.58
C ARG A 662 -22.37 -51.02 -7.30
N SER A 663 -23.05 -51.92 -8.02
CA SER A 663 -24.45 -52.24 -7.71
C SER A 663 -24.57 -52.87 -6.32
N LEU A 664 -23.68 -53.79 -5.97
CA LEU A 664 -23.62 -54.37 -4.63
C LEU A 664 -23.41 -53.29 -3.54
N ASN A 665 -22.51 -52.33 -3.76
CA ASN A 665 -22.31 -51.22 -2.82
C ASN A 665 -23.54 -50.29 -2.74
N ASN A 666 -24.14 -49.91 -3.87
CA ASN A 666 -25.34 -49.07 -3.89
C ASN A 666 -26.53 -49.76 -3.21
N TYR A 667 -26.65 -51.08 -3.36
CA TYR A 667 -27.59 -51.90 -2.60
C TYR A 667 -27.34 -51.82 -1.10
N GLY A 668 -26.07 -51.92 -0.68
CA GLY A 668 -25.69 -51.75 0.71
C GLY A 668 -26.05 -50.37 1.26
N ILE A 669 -25.87 -49.29 0.47
CA ILE A 669 -26.23 -47.92 0.87
C ILE A 669 -27.75 -47.80 1.04
N ALA A 670 -28.53 -48.33 0.10
CA ALA A 670 -29.98 -48.26 0.18
C ALA A 670 -30.54 -49.00 1.42
N GLU A 671 -30.02 -50.20 1.72
CA GLU A 671 -30.37 -50.96 2.92
C GLU A 671 -29.93 -50.27 4.23
N TRP A 672 -28.78 -49.58 4.20
CA TRP A 672 -28.32 -48.77 5.33
C TRP A 672 -29.33 -47.67 5.67
N TYR A 673 -29.88 -46.97 4.67
CA TYR A 673 -30.89 -45.93 4.90
C TYR A 673 -32.25 -46.51 5.32
N ARG A 674 -32.53 -47.78 5.00
CA ARG A 674 -33.65 -48.54 5.58
C ARG A 674 -33.38 -49.02 7.02
N GLN A 675 -32.19 -48.75 7.55
CA GLN A 675 -31.73 -49.20 8.87
C GLN A 675 -31.59 -50.73 8.98
N ASP A 676 -31.56 -51.45 7.86
CA ASP A 676 -31.17 -52.86 7.82
C ASP A 676 -29.64 -52.96 7.67
N TYR A 677 -28.96 -52.67 8.78
CA TYR A 677 -27.49 -52.64 8.83
C TYR A 677 -26.86 -54.01 8.56
N LEU A 678 -27.61 -55.11 8.77
CA LEU A 678 -27.12 -56.46 8.52
C LEU A 678 -27.16 -56.78 7.01
N ALA A 679 -28.25 -56.42 6.33
CA ALA A 679 -28.32 -56.51 4.88
C ALA A 679 -27.25 -55.63 4.23
N ALA A 680 -27.13 -54.37 4.69
CA ALA A 680 -26.10 -53.44 4.24
C ALA A 680 -24.69 -54.03 4.37
N TYR A 681 -24.35 -54.57 5.55
CA TYR A 681 -23.07 -55.21 5.82
C TYR A 681 -22.73 -56.34 4.83
N ASN A 682 -23.69 -57.22 4.55
CA ASN A 682 -23.48 -58.35 3.64
C ASN A 682 -23.24 -57.89 2.19
N TYR A 683 -23.96 -56.87 1.74
CA TYR A 683 -23.78 -56.32 0.39
C TYR A 683 -22.45 -55.57 0.23
N PHE A 684 -22.06 -54.78 1.23
CA PHE A 684 -20.75 -54.15 1.24
C PHE A 684 -19.61 -55.19 1.28
N LYS A 685 -19.75 -56.26 2.08
CA LYS A 685 -18.78 -57.36 2.11
C LYS A 685 -18.57 -57.95 0.71
N LYS A 686 -19.66 -58.27 0.01
CA LYS A 686 -19.59 -58.80 -1.36
C LYS A 686 -18.89 -57.81 -2.29
N ALA A 687 -19.26 -56.53 -2.26
CA ALA A 687 -18.63 -55.50 -3.08
C ALA A 687 -17.11 -55.41 -2.86
N VAL A 688 -16.64 -55.52 -1.61
CA VAL A 688 -15.21 -55.50 -1.27
C VAL A 688 -14.49 -56.76 -1.71
N VAL A 689 -15.12 -57.93 -1.59
CA VAL A 689 -14.54 -59.20 -2.05
C VAL A 689 -14.38 -59.20 -3.57
N GLU A 690 -15.40 -58.73 -4.30
CA GLU A 690 -15.37 -58.64 -5.76
C GLU A 690 -14.38 -57.58 -6.27
N ASN A 691 -14.26 -56.46 -5.57
CA ASN A 691 -13.26 -55.44 -5.89
C ASN A 691 -12.58 -54.90 -4.64
N PRO A 692 -11.46 -55.52 -4.21
CA PRO A 692 -10.71 -55.09 -3.04
C PRO A 692 -10.12 -53.69 -3.15
N TRP A 693 -10.01 -53.12 -4.36
CA TRP A 693 -9.54 -51.74 -4.57
C TRP A 693 -10.62 -50.68 -4.31
N PHE A 694 -11.89 -51.06 -4.18
CA PHE A 694 -12.98 -50.11 -3.98
C PHE A 694 -13.13 -49.71 -2.51
N LEU A 695 -12.38 -48.68 -2.11
CA LEU A 695 -12.25 -48.26 -0.71
C LEU A 695 -13.56 -47.74 -0.08
N ASP A 696 -14.48 -47.18 -0.87
CA ASP A 696 -15.81 -46.78 -0.38
C ASP A 696 -16.59 -47.98 0.15
N ALA A 697 -16.62 -49.09 -0.59
CA ALA A 697 -17.26 -50.31 -0.13
C ALA A 697 -16.58 -50.88 1.12
N PHE A 698 -15.26 -50.73 1.24
CA PHE A 698 -14.52 -51.17 2.44
C PHE A 698 -14.85 -50.31 3.66
N SER A 699 -14.91 -48.99 3.49
CA SER A 699 -15.36 -48.06 4.53
C SER A 699 -16.80 -48.37 4.94
N ASN A 700 -17.70 -48.54 3.98
CA ASN A 700 -19.10 -48.86 4.24
C ASN A 700 -19.29 -50.23 4.92
N PHE A 701 -18.52 -51.24 4.50
CA PHE A 701 -18.46 -52.56 5.15
C PHE A 701 -18.04 -52.44 6.63
N TYR A 702 -17.03 -51.63 6.93
CA TYR A 702 -16.58 -51.41 8.30
C TYR A 702 -17.67 -50.77 9.17
N HIS A 703 -18.24 -49.64 8.71
CA HIS A 703 -19.24 -48.89 9.46
C HIS A 703 -20.53 -49.70 9.67
N SER A 704 -20.96 -50.48 8.67
CA SER A 704 -22.12 -51.38 8.76
C SER A 704 -21.88 -52.55 9.70
N GLY A 705 -20.67 -53.13 9.71
CA GLY A 705 -20.30 -54.16 10.69
C GLY A 705 -20.35 -53.64 12.12
N LYS A 706 -19.90 -52.40 12.35
CA LYS A 706 -19.96 -51.72 13.67
C LYS A 706 -21.41 -51.49 14.12
N LYS A 707 -22.29 -51.02 13.24
CA LYS A 707 -23.73 -50.80 13.54
C LYS A 707 -24.52 -52.09 13.70
N ALA A 708 -24.28 -53.09 12.86
CA ALA A 708 -24.91 -54.40 12.90
C ALA A 708 -24.37 -55.31 14.03
N LYS A 709 -23.28 -54.90 14.70
CA LYS A 709 -22.56 -55.69 15.72
C LYS A 709 -22.06 -57.04 15.20
N GLN A 710 -21.62 -57.09 13.94
CA GLN A 710 -21.09 -58.30 13.29
C GLN A 710 -19.60 -58.16 12.99
N PRO A 711 -18.70 -58.77 13.79
CA PRO A 711 -17.26 -58.70 13.54
C PRO A 711 -16.67 -59.94 12.84
N GLN A 712 -17.49 -60.96 12.51
CA GLN A 712 -17.00 -62.34 12.31
C GLN A 712 -16.12 -62.53 11.06
N ASP A 713 -16.14 -61.59 10.11
CA ASP A 713 -15.38 -61.68 8.85
C ASP A 713 -14.45 -60.48 8.62
N PHE A 714 -14.24 -59.64 9.65
CA PHE A 714 -13.52 -58.39 9.48
C PHE A 714 -12.03 -58.59 9.17
N ASP A 715 -11.36 -59.48 9.89
CA ASP A 715 -9.92 -59.75 9.73
C ASP A 715 -9.57 -60.35 8.36
N GLU A 716 -10.46 -61.16 7.81
CA GLU A 716 -10.29 -61.77 6.49
C GLU A 716 -10.39 -60.71 5.39
N VAL A 717 -11.44 -59.89 5.41
CA VAL A 717 -11.63 -58.79 4.45
C VAL A 717 -10.54 -57.73 4.61
N LEU A 718 -10.14 -57.41 5.84
CA LEU A 718 -9.04 -56.48 6.13
C LEU A 718 -7.71 -57.00 5.55
N THR A 719 -7.44 -58.30 5.69
CA THR A 719 -6.23 -58.92 5.12
C THR A 719 -6.26 -58.87 3.60
N LEU A 720 -7.40 -59.18 2.98
CA LEU A 720 -7.60 -59.09 1.53
C LEU A 720 -7.32 -57.67 1.03
N VAL A 721 -7.97 -56.66 1.61
CA VAL A 721 -7.82 -55.26 1.20
C VAL A 721 -6.42 -54.74 1.50
N LYS A 722 -5.79 -55.13 2.61
CA LYS A 722 -4.41 -54.75 2.96
C LYS A 722 -3.37 -55.33 2.01
N ASN A 723 -3.54 -56.57 1.55
CA ASN A 723 -2.64 -57.19 0.59
C ASN A 723 -2.68 -56.47 -0.78
N VAL A 724 -3.83 -55.88 -1.10
CA VAL A 724 -4.07 -55.20 -2.37
C VAL A 724 -3.72 -53.70 -2.28
N ASN A 725 -4.17 -53.02 -1.23
CA ASN A 725 -4.09 -51.56 -1.04
C ASN A 725 -3.06 -51.14 0.02
N GLY A 726 -2.19 -52.03 0.48
CA GLY A 726 -1.29 -51.77 1.61
C GLY A 726 -0.36 -50.55 1.44
N GLU A 727 -0.16 -50.05 0.23
CA GLU A 727 0.61 -48.82 -0.04
C GLU A 727 -0.27 -47.62 -0.42
N ASN A 728 -1.59 -47.80 -0.57
CA ASN A 728 -2.52 -46.72 -0.94
C ASN A 728 -2.71 -45.75 0.25
N PRO A 729 -2.41 -44.44 0.11
CA PRO A 729 -2.54 -43.47 1.19
C PRO A 729 -3.96 -43.32 1.77
N GLU A 730 -4.98 -43.46 0.94
CA GLU A 730 -6.38 -43.40 1.34
C GLU A 730 -6.76 -44.64 2.15
N PHE A 731 -6.33 -45.83 1.70
CA PHE A 731 -6.43 -47.04 2.50
C PHE A 731 -5.66 -46.91 3.81
N GLN A 732 -4.45 -46.33 3.82
CA GLN A 732 -3.68 -46.11 5.04
C GLN A 732 -4.38 -45.14 5.99
N SER A 733 -5.08 -44.13 5.47
CA SER A 733 -5.93 -43.23 6.25
C SER A 733 -7.11 -43.96 6.88
N ILE A 734 -7.89 -44.69 6.05
CA ILE A 734 -9.04 -45.49 6.50
C ILE A 734 -8.58 -46.59 7.48
N TYR A 735 -7.48 -47.27 7.18
CA TYR A 735 -6.86 -48.30 8.02
C TYR A 735 -6.33 -47.71 9.33
N LYS A 736 -5.77 -46.50 9.32
CA LYS A 736 -5.37 -45.78 10.54
C LYS A 736 -6.59 -45.39 11.37
N GLN A 737 -7.70 -45.00 10.73
CA GLN A 737 -8.96 -44.69 11.41
C GLN A 737 -9.60 -45.96 11.99
N ILE A 738 -9.62 -47.07 11.25
CA ILE A 738 -10.04 -48.39 11.73
C ILE A 738 -9.15 -48.85 12.87
N LYS A 739 -7.82 -48.66 12.77
CA LYS A 739 -6.86 -48.94 13.84
C LYS A 739 -7.09 -48.02 15.03
N GLN A 740 -7.46 -46.76 14.84
CA GLN A 740 -7.81 -45.82 15.90
C GLN A 740 -9.12 -46.21 16.57
N ASP A 741 -10.10 -46.69 15.83
CA ASP A 741 -11.37 -47.21 16.34
C ASP A 741 -11.19 -48.58 17.03
N GLU A 742 -10.30 -49.45 16.53
CA GLU A 742 -9.85 -50.68 17.21
C GLU A 742 -8.99 -50.36 18.42
N VAL A 743 -8.21 -49.28 18.38
CA VAL A 743 -7.49 -48.72 19.52
C VAL A 743 -8.47 -48.08 20.48
N GLU A 744 -9.61 -47.54 20.05
CA GLU A 744 -10.72 -47.05 20.88
C GLU A 744 -11.51 -48.20 21.50
N LYS A 745 -11.69 -49.30 20.76
CA LYS A 745 -12.32 -50.56 21.23
C LYS A 745 -11.38 -51.33 22.15
N MET A 746 -10.08 -51.31 21.88
CA MET A 746 -9.04 -51.69 22.81
C MET A 746 -9.01 -50.71 23.96
N LEU A 747 -9.14 -49.39 23.79
CA LEU A 747 -9.24 -48.43 24.90
C LEU A 747 -10.53 -48.61 25.70
N TYR A 748 -11.59 -49.17 25.13
CA TYR A 748 -12.84 -49.52 25.82
C TYR A 748 -12.68 -50.85 26.59
N ALA A 749 -12.02 -51.85 26.00
CA ALA A 749 -11.68 -53.12 26.64
C ALA A 749 -10.50 -53.02 27.64
N TYR A 750 -9.62 -52.04 27.46
CA TYR A 750 -8.44 -51.71 28.26
C TYR A 750 -8.80 -50.69 29.36
N LYS A 751 -9.82 -49.85 29.14
CA LYS A 751 -10.52 -49.08 30.20
C LYS A 751 -11.22 -49.99 31.21
N ASP A 752 -11.56 -51.21 30.81
CA ASP A 752 -12.11 -52.22 31.73
C ASP A 752 -11.03 -53.02 32.46
N SER A 753 -9.76 -52.99 31.99
CA SER A 753 -8.72 -53.85 32.55
C SER A 753 -7.67 -53.19 33.40
N GLU A 754 -7.26 -51.91 33.26
CA GLU A 754 -6.41 -51.28 34.30
C GLU A 754 -6.12 -49.78 34.18
N GLN A 755 -6.18 -49.13 35.34
CA GLN A 755 -5.85 -47.75 35.62
C GLN A 755 -4.38 -47.39 35.36
N LYS A 756 -4.16 -46.29 34.60
CA LYS A 756 -3.11 -45.23 34.66
C LYS A 756 -2.89 -44.76 33.21
N GLN A 757 -3.02 -43.49 32.81
CA GLN A 757 -2.84 -42.18 33.42
C GLN A 757 -3.32 -41.23 32.28
N TYR A 758 -4.37 -40.40 32.32
CA TYR A 758 -4.77 -39.33 33.23
C TYR A 758 -6.31 -39.23 33.24
N ASN A 759 -6.91 -38.92 34.39
CA ASN A 759 -8.37 -38.83 34.57
C ASN A 759 -8.74 -37.35 34.74
N ILE A 760 -9.29 -36.73 33.69
CA ILE A 760 -9.70 -35.31 33.67
C ILE A 760 -10.63 -34.98 34.87
N PRO A 761 -11.71 -35.73 35.16
CA PRO A 761 -12.50 -35.52 36.38
C PRO A 761 -11.70 -35.53 37.68
N LYS A 762 -10.65 -36.36 37.79
CA LYS A 762 -9.78 -36.38 38.98
C LYS A 762 -8.81 -35.18 39.02
N LEU A 763 -8.36 -34.70 37.86
CA LEU A 763 -7.55 -33.49 37.76
C LEU A 763 -8.39 -32.25 38.09
N LEU A 764 -9.62 -32.16 37.57
CA LEU A 764 -10.59 -31.11 37.92
C LEU A 764 -10.91 -31.14 39.41
N GLN A 765 -11.22 -32.32 39.99
CA GLN A 765 -11.42 -32.45 41.43
C GLN A 765 -10.18 -32.02 42.22
N LYS A 766 -8.97 -32.39 41.78
CA LYS A 766 -7.72 -31.99 42.43
C LYS A 766 -7.46 -30.49 42.33
N ALA A 767 -7.79 -29.87 41.19
CA ALA A 767 -7.68 -28.43 41.00
C ALA A 767 -8.64 -27.68 41.92
N HIS A 768 -9.91 -28.10 41.99
CA HIS A 768 -10.88 -27.57 42.93
C HIS A 768 -10.46 -27.76 44.39
N ASP A 769 -9.95 -28.94 44.76
CA ASP A 769 -9.43 -29.19 46.11
C ASP A 769 -8.28 -28.24 46.50
N PHE A 770 -7.47 -27.79 45.54
CA PHE A 770 -6.42 -26.80 45.78
C PHE A 770 -6.99 -25.38 45.94
N ILE A 771 -7.96 -24.99 45.10
CA ILE A 771 -8.67 -23.72 45.23
C ILE A 771 -9.39 -23.63 46.59
N ASP A 772 -10.09 -24.68 47.00
CA ASP A 772 -10.81 -24.76 48.29
C ASP A 772 -9.86 -24.66 49.51
N LYS A 773 -8.61 -25.12 49.35
CA LYS A 773 -7.55 -25.02 50.38
C LYS A 773 -6.78 -23.70 50.32
N GLN A 774 -7.20 -22.75 49.49
CA GLN A 774 -6.52 -21.48 49.23
C GLN A 774 -5.11 -21.61 48.62
N ASP A 775 -4.78 -22.78 48.04
CA ASP A 775 -3.56 -22.98 47.25
C ASP A 775 -3.84 -22.67 45.77
N VAL A 776 -4.09 -21.38 45.52
CA VAL A 776 -4.50 -20.86 44.20
C VAL A 776 -3.41 -21.08 43.14
N ASP A 777 -2.15 -21.19 43.57
CA ASP A 777 -1.02 -21.42 42.68
C ASP A 777 -1.04 -22.82 42.06
N GLN A 778 -1.23 -23.84 42.90
CA GLN A 778 -1.33 -25.22 42.43
C GLN A 778 -2.65 -25.49 41.70
N GLY A 779 -3.75 -24.84 42.09
CA GLY A 779 -5.04 -24.99 41.41
C GLY A 779 -4.99 -24.60 39.94
N ILE A 780 -4.43 -23.42 39.62
CA ILE A 780 -4.31 -22.97 38.21
C ILE A 780 -3.39 -23.86 37.39
N LEU A 781 -2.28 -24.35 37.96
CA LEU A 781 -1.39 -25.25 37.24
C LEU A 781 -2.11 -26.54 36.83
N VAL A 782 -2.93 -27.11 37.73
CA VAL A 782 -3.69 -28.32 37.43
C VAL A 782 -4.84 -28.05 36.46
N PHE A 783 -5.46 -26.86 36.48
CA PHE A 783 -6.40 -26.46 35.42
C PHE A 783 -5.68 -26.29 34.07
N GLY A 784 -4.46 -25.75 34.04
CA GLY A 784 -3.60 -25.71 32.86
C GLY A 784 -3.33 -27.12 32.29
N ASP A 785 -2.99 -28.08 33.15
CA ASP A 785 -2.82 -29.49 32.74
C ASP A 785 -4.10 -30.07 32.13
N VAL A 786 -5.28 -29.65 32.60
CA VAL A 786 -6.57 -30.05 32.00
C VAL A 786 -6.78 -29.39 30.65
N LEU A 787 -6.45 -28.10 30.50
CA LEU A 787 -6.58 -27.37 29.23
C LEU A 787 -5.58 -27.82 28.17
N ASP A 788 -4.41 -28.33 28.56
CA ASP A 788 -3.46 -28.97 27.65
C ASP A 788 -4.02 -30.29 27.08
N ILE A 789 -4.92 -30.95 27.81
CA ILE A 789 -5.58 -32.21 27.40
C ILE A 789 -6.90 -31.93 26.67
N ASP A 790 -7.69 -30.99 27.16
CA ASP A 790 -8.99 -30.55 26.62
C ASP A 790 -9.07 -29.01 26.67
N PRO A 791 -8.61 -28.31 25.61
CA PRO A 791 -8.60 -26.84 25.56
C PRO A 791 -9.98 -26.19 25.61
N THR A 792 -11.05 -26.98 25.44
CA THR A 792 -12.43 -26.51 25.45
C THR A 792 -13.13 -26.78 26.79
N ASN A 793 -12.40 -27.27 27.78
CA ASN A 793 -12.97 -27.66 29.07
C ASN A 793 -13.45 -26.43 29.87
N LEU A 794 -14.77 -26.22 29.90
CA LEU A 794 -15.40 -25.07 30.55
C LEU A 794 -15.06 -24.96 32.04
N ASP A 795 -15.01 -26.09 32.75
CA ASP A 795 -14.71 -26.16 34.18
C ASP A 795 -13.26 -25.70 34.46
N ALA A 796 -12.31 -26.10 33.62
CA ALA A 796 -10.93 -25.65 33.73
C ALA A 796 -10.71 -24.19 33.31
N LEU A 797 -11.41 -23.69 32.29
CA LEU A 797 -11.37 -22.27 31.92
C LEU A 797 -11.93 -21.39 33.05
N ASN A 798 -13.11 -21.73 33.57
CA ASN A 798 -13.69 -21.00 34.70
C ASN A 798 -12.82 -21.10 35.97
N GLY A 799 -12.29 -22.29 36.27
CA GLY A 799 -11.39 -22.50 37.40
C GLY A 799 -10.08 -21.71 37.30
N MET A 800 -9.47 -21.64 36.11
CA MET A 800 -8.25 -20.87 35.85
C MET A 800 -8.51 -19.35 35.96
N GLY A 801 -9.63 -18.86 35.41
CA GLY A 801 -10.04 -17.46 35.54
C GLY A 801 -10.31 -17.06 37.00
N ILE A 802 -11.02 -17.90 37.76
CA ILE A 802 -11.31 -17.68 39.19
C ILE A 802 -10.00 -17.64 39.99
N GLY A 803 -9.08 -18.57 39.71
CA GLY A 803 -7.77 -18.57 40.34
C GLY A 803 -6.98 -17.28 40.07
N ALA A 804 -6.95 -16.82 38.82
CA ALA A 804 -6.27 -15.57 38.45
C ALA A 804 -6.89 -14.36 39.17
N PHE A 805 -8.22 -14.34 39.27
CA PHE A 805 -8.96 -13.31 40.00
C PHE A 805 -8.59 -13.27 41.48
N TYR A 806 -8.46 -14.43 42.15
CA TYR A 806 -8.03 -14.49 43.55
C TYR A 806 -6.58 -14.05 43.78
N ARG A 807 -5.71 -14.17 42.78
CA ARG A 807 -4.34 -13.61 42.83
C ARG A 807 -4.28 -12.10 42.62
N GLY A 808 -5.40 -11.47 42.25
CA GLY A 808 -5.44 -10.07 41.86
C GLY A 808 -4.93 -9.81 40.44
N ASP A 809 -4.71 -10.86 39.64
CA ASP A 809 -4.41 -10.73 38.21
C ASP A 809 -5.72 -10.65 37.42
N PHE A 810 -6.37 -9.50 37.54
CA PHE A 810 -7.68 -9.26 36.95
C PHE A 810 -7.64 -9.23 35.42
N THR A 811 -6.49 -8.92 34.82
CA THR A 811 -6.30 -8.92 33.36
C THR A 811 -6.31 -10.36 32.83
N THR A 812 -5.53 -11.25 33.42
CA THR A 812 -5.54 -12.68 33.03
C THR A 812 -6.90 -13.31 33.32
N ALA A 813 -7.55 -12.97 34.44
CA ALA A 813 -8.90 -13.43 34.73
C ALA A 813 -9.89 -13.00 33.64
N TYR A 814 -9.84 -11.74 33.21
CA TYR A 814 -10.69 -11.21 32.15
C TYR A 814 -10.52 -11.97 30.83
N GLU A 815 -9.27 -12.18 30.38
CA GLU A 815 -9.00 -12.89 29.12
C GLU A 815 -9.46 -14.36 29.15
N VAL A 816 -9.25 -15.07 30.27
CA VAL A 816 -9.67 -16.47 30.40
C VAL A 816 -11.19 -16.60 30.47
N PHE A 817 -11.89 -15.70 31.17
CA PHE A 817 -13.36 -15.69 31.17
C PHE A 817 -13.93 -15.27 29.82
N LYS A 818 -13.26 -14.36 29.10
CA LYS A 818 -13.64 -13.98 27.74
C LYS A 818 -13.55 -15.19 26.80
N GLN A 819 -12.46 -15.96 26.88
CA GLN A 819 -12.31 -17.21 26.15
C GLN A 819 -13.43 -18.23 26.50
N ALA A 820 -13.80 -18.35 27.77
CA ALA A 820 -14.91 -19.21 28.19
C ALA A 820 -16.26 -18.76 27.59
N VAL A 821 -16.54 -17.46 27.59
CA VAL A 821 -17.76 -16.87 26.99
C VAL A 821 -17.77 -16.97 25.46
N GLU A 822 -16.62 -16.86 24.79
CA GLU A 822 -16.55 -17.03 23.33
C GLU A 822 -16.85 -18.47 22.90
N LEU A 823 -16.46 -19.46 23.71
CA LEU A 823 -16.76 -20.88 23.49
C LEU A 823 -18.19 -21.25 23.94
N TYR A 824 -18.64 -20.67 25.05
CA TYR A 824 -19.93 -20.97 25.70
C TYR A 824 -20.69 -19.65 25.99
N PRO A 825 -21.26 -19.00 24.95
CA PRO A 825 -21.79 -17.63 25.04
C PRO A 825 -23.03 -17.46 25.92
N LEU A 826 -23.62 -18.55 26.39
CA LEU A 826 -24.80 -18.58 27.26
C LEU A 826 -24.49 -19.13 28.66
N ASP A 827 -23.21 -19.42 28.97
CA ASP A 827 -22.84 -19.88 30.32
C ASP A 827 -22.92 -18.73 31.32
N ASN A 828 -23.84 -18.87 32.28
CA ASN A 828 -24.18 -17.81 33.23
C ASN A 828 -23.01 -17.50 34.17
N ASP A 829 -22.22 -18.50 34.57
CA ASP A 829 -21.12 -18.30 35.51
C ASP A 829 -19.92 -17.65 34.83
N SER A 830 -19.58 -18.05 33.60
CA SER A 830 -18.55 -17.35 32.79
C SER A 830 -18.90 -15.89 32.52
N LEU A 831 -20.17 -15.59 32.17
CA LEU A 831 -20.63 -14.21 31.93
C LEU A 831 -20.56 -13.34 33.20
N LYS A 832 -20.98 -13.87 34.36
CA LYS A 832 -20.84 -13.18 35.66
C LYS A 832 -19.39 -12.91 36.01
N ASN A 833 -18.55 -13.93 35.85
CA ASN A 833 -17.14 -13.84 36.20
C ASN A 833 -16.38 -12.87 35.28
N LEU A 834 -16.70 -12.85 33.99
CA LEU A 834 -16.22 -11.86 33.03
C LEU A 834 -16.58 -10.44 33.47
N TRP A 835 -17.83 -10.22 33.90
CA TRP A 835 -18.28 -8.92 34.41
C TRP A 835 -17.55 -8.48 35.68
N GLU A 836 -17.35 -9.39 36.64
CA GLU A 836 -16.60 -9.09 37.86
C GLU A 836 -15.13 -8.75 37.57
N ALA A 837 -14.48 -9.47 36.65
CA ALA A 837 -13.12 -9.17 36.19
C ALA A 837 -13.06 -7.81 35.49
N ALA A 838 -14.00 -7.52 34.59
CA ALA A 838 -14.09 -6.26 33.86
C ALA A 838 -14.23 -5.03 34.78
N LYS A 839 -15.00 -5.15 35.87
CA LYS A 839 -15.13 -4.09 36.88
C LYS A 839 -13.82 -3.80 37.61
N LYS A 840 -12.92 -4.80 37.73
CA LYS A 840 -11.61 -4.64 38.37
C LYS A 840 -10.53 -4.13 37.42
N THR A 841 -10.66 -4.39 36.12
CA THR A 841 -9.72 -3.92 35.07
C THR A 841 -10.15 -2.60 34.40
N ASN A 842 -11.34 -2.08 34.72
CA ASN A 842 -11.94 -0.90 34.09
C ASN A 842 -12.25 -1.09 32.58
N ILE A 843 -12.44 -2.35 32.15
CA ILE A 843 -12.78 -2.76 30.77
C ILE A 843 -14.26 -3.14 30.68
N THR A 844 -15.13 -2.30 31.26
CA THR A 844 -16.56 -2.62 31.40
C THR A 844 -17.34 -2.51 30.09
N ALA A 845 -16.91 -1.65 29.15
CA ALA A 845 -17.60 -1.43 27.88
C ALA A 845 -17.63 -2.68 26.98
N GLU A 846 -16.53 -3.44 26.92
CA GLU A 846 -16.44 -4.65 26.12
C GLU A 846 -17.21 -5.81 26.77
N ALA A 847 -17.11 -5.97 28.10
CA ALA A 847 -17.89 -6.98 28.82
C ALA A 847 -19.40 -6.78 28.66
N LEU A 848 -19.89 -5.53 28.65
CA LEU A 848 -21.31 -5.23 28.42
C LEU A 848 -21.80 -5.72 27.06
N LEU A 849 -20.94 -5.76 26.05
CA LEU A 849 -21.31 -6.29 24.73
C LEU A 849 -21.59 -7.79 24.82
N TYR A 850 -20.72 -8.56 25.49
CA TYR A 850 -20.92 -10.00 25.70
C TYR A 850 -22.19 -10.28 26.52
N LEU A 851 -22.43 -9.52 27.58
CA LEU A 851 -23.62 -9.68 28.43
C LEU A 851 -24.92 -9.32 27.68
N ARG A 852 -24.92 -8.24 26.89
CA ARG A 852 -26.08 -7.83 26.09
C ARG A 852 -26.40 -8.86 25.00
N ASN A 853 -25.37 -9.34 24.30
CA ASN A 853 -25.53 -10.38 23.28
C ASN A 853 -26.09 -11.68 23.88
N ALA A 854 -25.62 -12.07 25.07
CA ALA A 854 -26.13 -13.26 25.76
C ALA A 854 -27.61 -13.14 26.14
N VAL A 855 -28.04 -11.98 26.67
CA VAL A 855 -29.45 -11.72 27.04
C VAL A 855 -30.35 -11.57 25.80
N GLU A 856 -29.83 -11.06 24.69
CA GLU A 856 -30.54 -11.01 23.41
C GLU A 856 -30.83 -12.42 22.87
N VAL A 857 -29.87 -13.34 23.03
CA VAL A 857 -29.99 -14.73 22.58
C VAL A 857 -30.83 -15.58 23.55
N ASP A 858 -30.62 -15.44 24.86
CA ASP A 858 -31.46 -16.07 25.90
C ASP A 858 -31.95 -15.05 26.95
N PRO A 859 -33.17 -14.51 26.77
CA PRO A 859 -33.78 -13.59 27.72
C PRO A 859 -34.05 -14.17 29.11
N ASN A 860 -33.86 -15.49 29.32
CA ASN A 860 -34.06 -16.14 30.62
C ASN A 860 -32.84 -16.07 31.55
N LEU A 861 -31.73 -15.46 31.12
CA LEU A 861 -30.52 -15.24 31.93
C LEU A 861 -30.73 -14.14 33.00
N LYS A 862 -31.63 -14.39 33.95
CA LYS A 862 -32.12 -13.41 34.95
C LYS A 862 -31.01 -12.70 35.74
N ASP A 863 -29.93 -13.41 36.06
CA ASP A 863 -28.82 -12.83 36.80
C ASP A 863 -28.02 -11.82 35.95
N ILE A 864 -27.85 -12.11 34.65
CA ILE A 864 -27.19 -11.22 33.70
C ILE A 864 -28.09 -10.03 33.37
N THR A 865 -29.39 -10.26 33.21
CA THR A 865 -30.40 -9.19 33.08
C THR A 865 -30.34 -8.24 34.27
N SER A 866 -30.28 -8.77 35.50
CA SER A 866 -30.17 -7.95 36.72
C SER A 866 -28.84 -7.19 36.81
N ILE A 867 -27.74 -7.74 36.28
CA ILE A 867 -26.45 -7.04 36.19
C ILE A 867 -26.53 -5.86 35.21
N LEU A 868 -27.16 -6.06 34.05
CA LEU A 868 -27.36 -5.02 33.05
C LEU A 868 -28.28 -3.90 33.59
N GLU A 869 -29.40 -4.27 34.21
CA GLU A 869 -30.36 -3.33 34.83
C GLU A 869 -29.76 -2.54 36.01
N GLY A 870 -28.78 -3.09 36.71
CA GLY A 870 -28.09 -2.41 37.82
C GLY A 870 -26.93 -1.49 37.38
N PHE A 871 -26.51 -1.58 36.11
CA PHE A 871 -25.47 -0.74 35.53
C PHE A 871 -26.05 0.45 34.74
N GLU A 872 -27.22 0.27 34.12
CA GLU A 872 -28.04 1.33 33.54
C GLU A 872 -28.69 2.21 34.61
#